data_AF-A0A918VWX1-F1
#
_entry.id   AF-A0A918VWX1-F1
#
_cell.length_a   1.000
_cell.length_b   1.000
_cell.length_c   1.000
_cell.angle_alpha   90.00
_cell.angle_beta   90.00
_cell.angle_gamma   90.00
#
_symmetry.space_group_name_H-M   'P 1'
#
loop_
_entity.id
_entity.type
_entity.pdbx_description
1 polymer ?
#
loop_
_entity_poly.entity_id
_entity_poly.type
_entity_poly.pdbx_seq_one_letter_code
_entity_poly.pdbx_strand_id
1 'polypeptide(L)'
;MASVQGVYIAIFGRPADPVGLAYWNEVTDNGQNLSQMIAAFTDAPEFEERFAGQSNSEIVTAIYQALFGREPDAEGLAFYTDALDNGTLPIETIAINILDGAQNEDAQIIQNKEAAADVFTASLDTPEEIAAYSGANAEAYGQQFLNQVTADPDSVPTGEEIEEAIEEVLALPPEGQTPPDEGEAPAPGGGGGGGGGGTPTPLATLEDGVLTIQKAATLSTVNGDWMLAAGNQSVTLTPDEVAEVTEIALTGASVQLNAHAAALHEKNLEVTGAGQLNITGLTIDEAEVGSPLEANYELEGVIPNIEVPFLVNNSEADAIKAAWDIWDDQYVKAREEDSQEGYYVDEINAGMIETGIRYVGYLENGGEPFTDFGAKVTNSRDQSLHDNLLGNLNKDSLMGRNLPDDVETEFLERIPDDYEARPVFSGNDSAYGSATHDAVRVFDYNKGWDRSDYLIDVDDGGLDPAALNGDNMWVGSGIPGEGDFVIARHEGAGIELAIRARDRFDADVTNEGGGNFQAEGGVYIRQSDGAEFAEWSFDFSIATGLNGSESSLSDFTFELYFDLDATESTSFIFAELTDLDALSGESDGTFEAFRIVNADDFSLQDAQAVWNAPDLLLFVDNVGETDAVGGAQVAQNSQNYHFGFVEEFLQAYSSKTYGQEWDYEDGVFTIGLNAIDANGSVVANSEMQVFVGMGGASAFDDNLVA
;
A
#
# COMPACT_ATOMS: atom_id res chain seq x y z
N MET A 1 8.23 -3.27 -21.83
CA MET A 1 7.57 -3.79 -20.62
C MET A 1 6.86 -5.03 -21.07
N ALA A 2 7.25 -6.15 -20.50
CA ALA A 2 6.68 -7.45 -20.78
C ALA A 2 5.16 -7.44 -20.53
N SER A 3 4.40 -7.93 -21.50
CA SER A 3 2.98 -8.22 -21.31
C SER A 3 2.81 -9.48 -20.45
N VAL A 4 1.65 -9.64 -19.80
CA VAL A 4 1.32 -10.89 -19.08
C VAL A 4 1.43 -12.10 -20.02
N GLN A 5 0.96 -11.98 -21.27
CA GLN A 5 1.10 -13.02 -22.28
C GLN A 5 2.57 -13.35 -22.57
N GLY A 6 3.41 -12.33 -22.71
CA GLY A 6 4.85 -12.47 -22.92
C GLY A 6 5.54 -13.20 -21.77
N VAL A 7 5.13 -12.96 -20.53
CA VAL A 7 5.66 -13.66 -19.34
C VAL A 7 5.28 -15.14 -19.35
N TYR A 8 4.04 -15.50 -19.71
CA TYR A 8 3.63 -16.90 -19.90
C TYR A 8 4.47 -17.60 -20.98
N ILE A 9 4.75 -16.91 -22.09
CA ILE A 9 5.60 -17.44 -23.16
C ILE A 9 7.04 -17.60 -22.67
N ALA A 10 7.57 -16.63 -21.92
CA ALA A 10 8.95 -16.65 -21.43
C ALA A 10 9.21 -17.78 -20.43
N ILE A 11 8.27 -17.98 -19.49
CA ILE A 11 8.43 -18.91 -18.37
C ILE A 11 7.92 -20.31 -18.74
N PHE A 12 6.74 -20.42 -19.34
CA PHE A 12 6.08 -21.71 -19.63
C PHE A 12 6.12 -22.10 -21.11
N GLY A 13 6.46 -21.18 -22.01
CA GLY A 13 6.55 -21.47 -23.45
C GLY A 13 5.22 -21.69 -24.14
N ARG A 14 4.10 -21.31 -23.53
CA ARG A 14 2.73 -21.52 -24.02
C ARG A 14 1.86 -20.26 -23.91
N PRO A 15 0.74 -20.19 -24.64
CA PRO A 15 -0.30 -19.19 -24.38
C PRO A 15 -0.85 -19.30 -22.96
N ALA A 16 -1.16 -18.15 -22.36
CA ALA A 16 -1.89 -18.12 -21.10
C ALA A 16 -3.26 -18.77 -21.28
N ASP A 17 -3.76 -19.43 -20.23
CA ASP A 17 -5.17 -19.81 -20.21
C ASP A 17 -6.04 -18.56 -19.94
N PRO A 18 -7.32 -18.54 -20.37
CA PRO A 18 -8.14 -17.33 -20.27
C PRO A 18 -8.34 -16.84 -18.83
N VAL A 19 -8.41 -17.76 -17.87
CA VAL A 19 -8.61 -17.45 -16.44
C VAL A 19 -7.35 -16.82 -15.87
N GLY A 20 -6.19 -17.44 -16.12
CA GLY A 20 -4.89 -16.93 -15.71
C GLY A 20 -4.56 -15.58 -16.34
N LEU A 21 -4.79 -15.42 -17.65
CA LEU A 21 -4.53 -14.15 -18.34
C LEU A 21 -5.33 -12.99 -17.76
N ALA A 22 -6.64 -13.19 -17.51
CA ALA A 22 -7.48 -12.18 -16.91
C ALA A 22 -7.02 -11.81 -15.49
N TYR A 23 -6.78 -12.81 -14.65
CA TYR A 23 -6.30 -12.62 -13.29
C TYR A 23 -4.98 -11.85 -13.22
N TRP A 24 -4.00 -12.25 -14.03
CA TRP A 24 -2.68 -11.60 -13.98
C TRP A 24 -2.67 -10.21 -14.62
N ASN A 25 -3.51 -9.95 -15.63
CA ASN A 25 -3.67 -8.58 -16.15
C ASN A 25 -4.24 -7.65 -15.08
N GLU A 26 -5.14 -8.12 -14.23
CA GLU A 26 -5.67 -7.34 -13.10
C GLU A 26 -4.61 -7.12 -12.02
N VAL A 27 -3.98 -8.20 -11.53
CA VAL A 27 -2.99 -8.15 -10.44
C VAL A 27 -1.73 -7.35 -10.80
N THR A 28 -1.36 -7.34 -12.08
CA THR A 28 -0.13 -6.67 -12.54
C THR A 28 -0.37 -5.30 -13.15
N ASP A 29 -1.60 -4.79 -13.15
CA ASP A 29 -2.01 -3.60 -13.90
C ASP A 29 -1.53 -3.66 -15.38
N ASN A 30 -1.98 -4.72 -16.06
CA ASN A 30 -1.65 -5.04 -17.45
C ASN A 30 -0.14 -5.16 -17.71
N GLY A 31 0.60 -5.73 -16.76
CA GLY A 31 2.05 -5.96 -16.85
C GLY A 31 2.93 -4.82 -16.35
N GLN A 32 2.37 -3.78 -15.73
CA GLN A 32 3.12 -2.68 -15.12
C GLN A 32 3.84 -3.09 -13.82
N ASN A 33 3.28 -4.03 -13.04
CA ASN A 33 3.88 -4.56 -11.83
C ASN A 33 3.86 -6.10 -11.80
N LEU A 34 4.95 -6.73 -12.24
CA LEU A 34 5.04 -8.19 -12.37
C LEU A 34 5.47 -8.91 -11.08
N SER A 35 5.74 -8.19 -9.98
CA SER A 35 6.36 -8.77 -8.77
C SER A 35 5.55 -9.93 -8.16
N GLN A 36 4.24 -9.78 -8.08
CA GLN A 36 3.34 -10.80 -7.53
C GLN A 36 3.18 -12.01 -8.48
N MET A 37 3.10 -11.76 -9.78
CA MET A 37 3.04 -12.81 -10.82
C MET A 37 4.29 -13.67 -10.82
N ILE A 38 5.46 -13.03 -10.71
CA ILE A 38 6.75 -13.69 -10.61
C ILE A 38 6.79 -14.65 -9.41
N ALA A 39 6.41 -14.18 -8.22
CA ALA A 39 6.43 -15.01 -7.01
C ALA A 39 5.52 -16.24 -7.14
N ALA A 40 4.31 -16.06 -7.67
CA ALA A 40 3.36 -17.15 -7.84
C ALA A 40 3.78 -18.17 -8.91
N PHE A 41 4.46 -17.73 -9.96
CA PHE A 41 4.92 -18.63 -11.03
C PHE A 41 6.05 -19.52 -10.58
N THR A 42 6.93 -19.03 -9.71
CA THR A 42 8.02 -19.82 -9.13
C THR A 42 7.49 -20.97 -8.26
N ASP A 43 6.32 -20.80 -7.64
CA ASP A 43 5.65 -21.83 -6.82
C ASP A 43 4.74 -22.77 -7.64
N ALA A 44 4.60 -22.55 -8.96
CA ALA A 44 3.73 -23.34 -9.81
C ALA A 44 4.33 -24.73 -10.11
N PRO A 45 3.53 -25.82 -10.07
CA PRO A 45 4.01 -27.17 -10.42
C PRO A 45 4.65 -27.25 -11.82
N GLU A 46 4.13 -26.49 -12.79
CA GLU A 46 4.65 -26.41 -14.16
C GLU A 46 6.06 -25.80 -14.20
N PHE A 47 6.37 -24.86 -13.31
CA PHE A 47 7.71 -24.26 -13.20
C PHE A 47 8.73 -25.28 -12.66
N GLU A 48 8.35 -26.03 -11.63
CA GLU A 48 9.17 -27.10 -11.09
C GLU A 48 9.38 -28.21 -12.12
N GLU A 49 8.33 -28.67 -12.82
CA GLU A 49 8.44 -29.70 -13.85
C GLU A 49 9.37 -29.27 -15.00
N ARG A 50 9.29 -28.00 -15.40
CA ARG A 50 10.12 -27.46 -16.48
C ARG A 50 11.59 -27.34 -16.09
N PHE A 51 11.92 -26.81 -14.91
CA PHE A 51 13.30 -26.44 -14.59
C PHE A 51 14.00 -27.35 -13.58
N ALA A 52 13.29 -28.19 -12.83
CA ALA A 52 13.91 -29.03 -11.81
C ALA A 52 14.91 -30.03 -12.40
N GLY A 53 16.11 -30.07 -11.82
CA GLY A 53 17.17 -30.99 -12.23
C GLY A 53 17.93 -30.59 -13.50
N GLN A 54 17.56 -29.49 -14.16
CA GLN A 54 18.35 -28.87 -15.22
C GLN A 54 19.55 -28.11 -14.65
N SER A 55 20.63 -28.02 -15.41
CA SER A 55 21.73 -27.10 -15.13
C SER A 55 21.36 -25.67 -15.51
N ASN A 56 22.02 -24.68 -14.91
CA ASN A 56 21.75 -23.27 -15.19
C ASN A 56 21.92 -22.90 -16.67
N SER A 57 22.86 -23.52 -17.39
CA SER A 57 22.97 -23.30 -18.84
C SER A 57 21.83 -23.94 -19.62
N GLU A 58 21.29 -25.08 -19.18
CA GLU A 58 20.11 -25.71 -19.80
C GLU A 58 18.84 -24.87 -19.58
N ILE A 59 18.68 -24.28 -18.38
CA ILE A 59 17.57 -23.36 -18.06
C ILE A 59 17.60 -22.13 -18.98
N VAL A 60 18.73 -21.44 -19.08
CA VAL A 60 18.88 -20.26 -19.96
C VAL A 60 18.61 -20.65 -21.42
N THR A 61 19.07 -21.82 -21.85
CA THR A 61 18.84 -22.33 -23.21
C THR A 61 17.36 -22.60 -23.46
N ALA A 62 16.64 -23.20 -22.50
CA ALA A 62 15.22 -23.46 -22.60
C ALA A 62 14.39 -22.17 -22.73
N ILE A 63 14.76 -21.11 -22.02
CA ILE A 63 14.12 -19.79 -22.14
C ILE A 63 14.35 -19.18 -23.52
N TYR A 64 15.58 -19.23 -24.04
CA TYR A 64 15.89 -18.74 -25.40
C TYR A 64 15.16 -19.53 -26.49
N GLN A 65 15.00 -20.85 -26.30
CA GLN A 65 14.21 -21.67 -27.22
C GLN A 65 12.72 -21.32 -27.16
N ALA A 66 12.16 -21.14 -25.96
CA ALA A 66 10.76 -20.77 -25.78
C ALA A 66 10.43 -19.40 -26.41
N LEU A 67 11.30 -18.41 -26.23
CA LEU A 67 11.11 -17.06 -26.76
C LEU A 67 11.46 -16.99 -28.25
N PHE A 68 12.63 -17.47 -28.66
CA PHE A 68 13.21 -17.17 -29.96
C PHE A 68 13.39 -18.38 -30.89
N GLY A 69 13.19 -19.61 -30.40
CA GLY A 69 13.40 -20.83 -31.20
C GLY A 69 14.86 -21.03 -31.64
N ARG A 70 15.81 -20.47 -30.89
CA ARG A 70 17.25 -20.58 -31.15
C ARG A 70 18.03 -20.71 -29.85
N GLU A 71 19.28 -21.16 -29.97
CA GLU A 71 20.23 -21.15 -28.87
C GLU A 71 20.68 -19.72 -28.51
N PRO A 72 21.01 -19.46 -27.24
CA PRO A 72 21.65 -18.21 -26.83
C PRO A 72 23.04 -18.07 -27.47
N ASP A 73 23.46 -16.83 -27.70
CA ASP A 73 24.85 -16.59 -28.05
C ASP A 73 25.77 -16.86 -26.85
N ALA A 74 27.07 -17.03 -27.12
CA ALA A 74 28.02 -17.44 -26.09
C ALA A 74 28.17 -16.40 -24.95
N GLU A 75 27.98 -15.11 -25.24
CA GLU A 75 28.13 -14.04 -24.25
C GLU A 75 26.87 -13.95 -23.38
N GLY A 76 25.68 -13.99 -24.00
CA GLY A 76 24.40 -14.05 -23.28
C GLY A 76 24.24 -15.30 -22.42
N LEU A 77 24.60 -16.48 -22.94
CA LEU A 77 24.56 -17.73 -22.17
C LEU A 77 25.48 -17.65 -20.95
N ALA A 78 26.71 -17.16 -21.12
CA ALA A 78 27.66 -17.02 -20.02
C ALA A 78 27.15 -16.04 -18.97
N PHE A 79 26.65 -14.87 -19.38
CA PHE A 79 26.14 -13.84 -18.47
C PHE A 79 25.01 -14.35 -17.57
N TYR A 80 23.97 -14.96 -18.15
CA TYR A 80 22.82 -15.42 -17.38
C TYR A 80 23.11 -16.71 -16.58
N THR A 81 23.97 -17.60 -17.10
CA THR A 81 24.41 -18.78 -16.34
C THR A 81 25.22 -18.36 -15.11
N ASP A 82 26.15 -17.41 -15.25
CA ASP A 82 26.91 -16.86 -14.12
C ASP A 82 25.99 -16.17 -13.11
N ALA A 83 24.93 -15.49 -13.57
CA ALA A 83 23.97 -14.83 -12.69
C ALA A 83 23.17 -15.83 -11.84
N LEU A 84 22.77 -16.98 -12.43
CA LEU A 84 22.12 -18.09 -11.73
C LEU A 84 23.08 -18.84 -10.80
N ASP A 85 24.30 -19.13 -11.26
CA ASP A 85 25.33 -19.82 -10.47
C ASP A 85 25.67 -19.04 -9.18
N ASN A 86 25.65 -17.71 -9.25
CA ASN A 86 25.91 -16.83 -8.11
C ASN A 86 24.64 -16.42 -7.33
N GLY A 87 23.45 -16.85 -7.76
CA GLY A 87 22.17 -16.51 -7.12
C GLY A 87 21.84 -15.01 -7.15
N THR A 88 22.39 -14.27 -8.11
CA THR A 88 22.22 -12.81 -8.23
C THR A 88 20.95 -12.41 -8.98
N LEU A 89 20.47 -13.27 -9.87
CA LEU A 89 19.19 -13.11 -10.57
C LEU A 89 18.46 -14.46 -10.55
N PRO A 90 17.16 -14.50 -10.20
CA PRO A 90 16.36 -15.71 -10.29
C PRO A 90 15.88 -15.96 -11.73
N ILE A 91 15.35 -17.16 -12.00
CA ILE A 91 15.05 -17.65 -13.36
C ILE A 91 14.00 -16.78 -14.06
N GLU A 92 12.93 -16.45 -13.35
CA GLU A 92 11.86 -15.53 -13.71
C GLU A 92 12.36 -14.15 -14.21
N THR A 93 13.29 -13.53 -13.49
CA THR A 93 13.86 -12.22 -13.81
C THR A 93 14.75 -12.33 -15.03
N ILE A 94 15.46 -13.45 -15.19
CA ILE A 94 16.22 -13.73 -16.41
C ILE A 94 15.30 -13.90 -17.61
N ALA A 95 14.18 -14.63 -17.46
CA ALA A 95 13.19 -14.80 -18.52
C ALA A 95 12.60 -13.46 -18.99
N ILE A 96 12.25 -12.58 -18.05
CA ILE A 96 11.74 -11.23 -18.34
C ILE A 96 12.81 -10.34 -18.97
N ASN A 97 14.04 -10.36 -18.44
CA ASN A 97 15.15 -9.58 -19.02
C ASN A 97 15.45 -10.00 -20.46
N ILE A 98 15.37 -11.30 -20.78
CA ILE A 98 15.56 -11.80 -22.15
C ILE A 98 14.39 -11.37 -23.04
N LEU A 99 13.15 -11.45 -22.54
CA LEU A 99 11.94 -11.00 -23.24
C LEU A 99 11.99 -9.50 -23.57
N ASP A 100 12.18 -8.63 -22.57
CA ASP A 100 12.25 -7.17 -22.75
C ASP A 100 13.51 -6.73 -23.53
N GLY A 101 14.58 -7.52 -23.46
CA GLY A 101 15.85 -7.27 -24.16
C GLY A 101 15.85 -7.69 -25.63
N ALA A 102 14.78 -8.28 -26.15
CA ALA A 102 14.71 -8.78 -27.51
C ALA A 102 14.79 -7.67 -28.56
N GLN A 103 15.52 -7.94 -29.66
CA GLN A 103 15.74 -6.97 -30.73
C GLN A 103 15.69 -7.64 -32.10
N ASN A 104 15.43 -6.86 -33.14
CA ASN A 104 15.45 -7.31 -34.54
C ASN A 104 14.53 -8.52 -34.77
N GLU A 105 15.07 -9.64 -35.28
CA GLU A 105 14.32 -10.86 -35.58
C GLU A 105 13.69 -11.47 -34.31
N ASP A 106 14.37 -11.41 -33.16
CA ASP A 106 13.86 -11.93 -31.90
C ASP A 106 12.62 -11.15 -31.42
N ALA A 107 12.64 -9.82 -31.58
CA ALA A 107 11.48 -8.98 -31.26
C ALA A 107 10.30 -9.28 -32.19
N GLN A 108 10.56 -9.58 -33.47
CA GLN A 108 9.51 -9.98 -34.41
C GLN A 108 8.91 -11.35 -34.05
N ILE A 109 9.73 -12.29 -33.57
CA ILE A 109 9.25 -13.61 -33.10
C ILE A 109 8.33 -13.44 -31.89
N ILE A 110 8.73 -12.61 -30.90
CA ILE A 110 7.87 -12.34 -29.74
C ILE A 110 6.54 -11.73 -30.17
N GLN A 111 6.56 -10.68 -31.01
CA GLN A 111 5.32 -10.03 -31.47
C GLN A 111 4.39 -11.02 -32.19
N ASN A 112 4.95 -11.90 -33.02
CA ASN A 112 4.17 -12.92 -33.72
C ASN A 112 3.60 -13.96 -32.73
N LYS A 113 4.39 -14.38 -31.74
CA LYS A 113 3.96 -15.33 -30.70
C LYS A 113 2.90 -14.75 -29.78
N GLU A 114 3.07 -13.51 -29.32
CA GLU A 114 2.05 -12.80 -28.53
C GLU A 114 0.76 -12.65 -29.34
N ALA A 115 0.83 -12.21 -30.60
CA ALA A 115 -0.37 -12.10 -31.44
C ALA A 115 -1.10 -13.45 -31.64
N ALA A 116 -0.35 -14.54 -31.86
CA ALA A 116 -0.94 -15.88 -31.96
C ALA A 116 -1.54 -16.33 -30.63
N ALA A 117 -0.84 -16.07 -29.52
CA ALA A 117 -1.24 -16.47 -28.19
C ALA A 117 -2.48 -15.69 -27.72
N ASP A 118 -2.57 -14.39 -27.98
CA ASP A 118 -3.71 -13.55 -27.63
C ASP A 118 -4.98 -14.03 -28.32
N VAL A 119 -4.91 -14.31 -29.63
CA VAL A 119 -6.08 -14.79 -30.37
C VAL A 119 -6.45 -16.21 -29.96
N PHE A 120 -5.45 -17.08 -29.71
CA PHE A 120 -5.70 -18.43 -29.20
C PHE A 120 -6.39 -18.40 -27.83
N THR A 121 -5.86 -17.64 -26.87
CA THR A 121 -6.45 -17.49 -25.54
C THR A 121 -7.85 -16.88 -25.63
N ALA A 122 -8.06 -15.86 -26.47
CA ALA A 122 -9.38 -15.27 -26.67
C ALA A 122 -10.39 -16.23 -27.35
N SER A 123 -9.92 -17.23 -28.08
CA SER A 123 -10.76 -18.22 -28.79
C SER A 123 -11.09 -19.45 -27.94
N LEU A 124 -10.50 -19.59 -26.74
CA LEU A 124 -10.96 -20.54 -25.72
C LEU A 124 -12.15 -19.91 -24.98
N ASP A 125 -13.28 -19.78 -25.67
CA ASP A 125 -14.43 -18.98 -25.22
C ASP A 125 -15.58 -19.82 -24.66
N THR A 126 -15.51 -21.15 -24.80
CA THR A 126 -16.42 -22.08 -24.14
C THR A 126 -15.81 -22.75 -22.91
N PRO A 127 -16.61 -23.12 -21.90
CA PRO A 127 -16.12 -23.83 -20.72
C PRO A 127 -15.43 -25.16 -21.04
N GLU A 128 -15.89 -25.89 -22.07
CA GLU A 128 -15.26 -27.13 -22.52
C GLU A 128 -13.84 -26.89 -23.05
N GLU A 129 -13.65 -25.81 -23.81
CA GLU A 129 -12.35 -25.43 -24.38
C GLU A 129 -11.40 -24.97 -23.28
N ILE A 130 -11.86 -24.12 -22.36
CA ILE A 130 -11.09 -23.66 -21.19
C ILE A 130 -10.68 -24.85 -20.32
N ALA A 131 -11.59 -25.78 -20.06
CA ALA A 131 -11.29 -26.97 -19.27
C ALA A 131 -10.31 -27.92 -19.98
N ALA A 132 -10.43 -28.05 -21.30
CA ALA A 132 -9.54 -28.88 -22.10
C ALA A 132 -8.11 -28.29 -22.19
N TYR A 133 -7.99 -26.96 -22.21
CA TYR A 133 -6.72 -26.22 -22.14
C TYR A 133 -6.29 -25.95 -20.69
N SER A 134 -6.04 -27.00 -19.92
CA SER A 134 -5.55 -26.88 -18.54
C SER A 134 -4.44 -27.88 -18.23
N GLY A 135 -3.63 -27.57 -17.20
CA GLY A 135 -2.56 -28.42 -16.69
C GLY A 135 -1.63 -28.98 -17.77
N ALA A 136 -1.43 -30.30 -17.78
CA ALA A 136 -0.48 -30.96 -18.69
C ALA A 136 -0.88 -30.83 -20.18
N ASN A 137 -2.18 -30.69 -20.46
CA ASN A 137 -2.67 -30.47 -21.83
C ASN A 137 -2.33 -29.06 -22.31
N ALA A 138 -2.51 -28.04 -21.45
CA ALA A 138 -2.11 -26.67 -21.76
C ALA A 138 -0.59 -26.57 -22.00
N GLU A 139 0.19 -27.23 -21.14
CA GLU A 139 1.66 -27.29 -21.28
C GLU A 139 2.08 -27.89 -22.63
N ALA A 140 1.70 -29.14 -22.89
CA ALA A 140 2.18 -29.85 -24.07
C ALA A 140 1.66 -29.23 -25.37
N TYR A 141 0.35 -28.94 -25.44
CA TYR A 141 -0.26 -28.41 -26.65
C TYR A 141 0.12 -26.96 -26.90
N GLY A 142 0.09 -26.12 -25.87
CA GLY A 142 0.42 -24.69 -26.00
C GLY A 142 1.88 -24.46 -26.40
N GLN A 143 2.81 -25.27 -25.90
CA GLN A 143 4.21 -25.25 -26.36
C GLN A 143 4.33 -25.68 -27.82
N GLN A 144 3.64 -26.75 -28.22
CA GLN A 144 3.64 -27.21 -29.62
C GLN A 144 3.04 -26.15 -30.57
N PHE A 145 1.98 -25.48 -30.13
CA PHE A 145 1.32 -24.41 -30.89
C PHE A 145 2.29 -23.25 -31.14
N LEU A 146 2.93 -22.71 -30.11
CA LEU A 146 3.84 -21.55 -30.26
C LEU A 146 5.18 -21.89 -30.91
N ASN A 147 5.65 -23.13 -30.84
CA ASN A 147 6.89 -23.54 -31.52
C ASN A 147 6.81 -23.48 -33.05
N GLN A 148 5.60 -23.38 -33.62
CA GLN A 148 5.38 -23.20 -35.05
C GLN A 148 5.48 -21.73 -35.49
N VAL A 149 5.41 -20.79 -34.55
CA VAL A 149 5.43 -19.35 -34.81
C VAL A 149 6.87 -18.84 -34.84
N THR A 150 7.23 -18.20 -35.95
CA THR A 150 8.60 -17.74 -36.25
C THR A 150 8.60 -16.24 -36.60
N ALA A 151 9.75 -15.71 -37.04
CA ALA A 151 9.86 -14.32 -37.48
C ALA A 151 9.08 -14.04 -38.78
N ASP A 152 8.68 -15.07 -39.53
CA ASP A 152 7.86 -14.93 -40.72
C ASP A 152 6.41 -14.55 -40.31
N PRO A 153 5.88 -13.38 -40.73
CA PRO A 153 4.51 -13.01 -40.42
C PRO A 153 3.47 -14.03 -40.89
N ASP A 154 3.76 -14.80 -41.94
CA ASP A 154 2.87 -15.85 -42.46
C ASP A 154 2.84 -17.11 -41.55
N SER A 155 3.67 -17.16 -40.51
CA SER A 155 3.64 -18.22 -39.48
C SER A 155 2.71 -17.93 -38.31
N VAL A 156 2.08 -16.74 -38.27
CA VAL A 156 1.01 -16.44 -37.30
C VAL A 156 -0.27 -17.15 -37.77
N PRO A 157 -0.86 -18.05 -36.98
CA PRO A 157 -2.06 -18.79 -37.37
C PRO A 157 -3.22 -17.86 -37.71
N THR A 158 -3.95 -18.19 -38.76
CA THR A 158 -5.21 -17.53 -39.12
C THR A 158 -6.32 -17.96 -38.17
N GLY A 159 -7.43 -17.21 -38.13
CA GLY A 159 -8.58 -17.58 -37.29
C GLY A 159 -9.14 -18.98 -37.57
N GLU A 160 -9.12 -19.43 -38.84
CA GLU A 160 -9.55 -20.80 -39.21
C GLU A 160 -8.58 -21.86 -38.63
N GLU A 161 -7.28 -21.61 -38.67
CA GLU A 161 -6.26 -22.51 -38.09
C GLU A 161 -6.31 -22.50 -36.55
N ILE A 162 -6.73 -21.39 -35.93
CA ILE A 162 -6.96 -21.31 -34.49
C ILE A 162 -8.21 -22.11 -34.11
N GLU A 163 -9.33 -21.96 -34.83
CA GLU A 163 -10.53 -22.78 -34.59
C GLU A 163 -10.24 -24.29 -34.71
N GLU A 164 -9.45 -24.71 -35.71
CA GLU A 164 -8.98 -26.09 -35.83
C GLU A 164 -8.10 -26.50 -34.62
N ALA A 165 -7.21 -25.63 -34.17
CA ALA A 165 -6.38 -25.88 -33.00
C ALA A 165 -7.20 -26.04 -31.71
N ILE A 166 -8.31 -25.31 -31.57
CA ILE A 166 -9.23 -25.41 -30.43
C ILE A 166 -10.01 -26.73 -30.48
N GLU A 167 -10.42 -27.20 -31.67
CA GLU A 167 -11.01 -28.54 -31.83
C GLU A 167 -10.02 -29.66 -31.44
N GLU A 168 -8.74 -29.50 -31.74
CA GLU A 168 -7.70 -30.46 -31.32
C GLU A 168 -7.52 -30.49 -29.80
N VAL A 169 -7.52 -29.32 -29.15
CA VAL A 169 -7.47 -29.20 -27.68
C VAL A 169 -8.66 -29.90 -27.04
N LEU A 170 -9.87 -29.67 -27.56
CA LEU A 170 -11.10 -30.33 -27.11
C LEU A 170 -11.08 -31.86 -27.27
N ALA A 171 -10.29 -32.36 -28.23
CA ALA A 171 -10.13 -33.80 -28.47
C ALA A 171 -9.08 -34.46 -27.57
N LEU A 172 -8.33 -33.68 -26.78
CA LEU A 172 -7.34 -34.22 -25.84
C LEU A 172 -8.02 -35.04 -24.72
N PRO A 173 -7.40 -36.14 -24.27
CA PRO A 173 -7.95 -36.91 -23.16
C PRO A 173 -7.95 -36.06 -21.87
N PRO A 174 -8.98 -36.20 -21.02
CA PRO A 174 -8.98 -35.55 -19.71
C PRO A 174 -7.82 -36.09 -18.86
N GLU A 175 -7.25 -35.22 -18.02
CA GLU A 175 -6.00 -35.49 -17.29
C GLU A 175 -5.97 -36.87 -16.60
N GLY A 176 -4.87 -37.60 -16.80
CA GLY A 176 -4.61 -38.90 -16.19
C GLY A 176 -4.73 -40.12 -17.12
N GLN A 177 -4.94 -39.95 -18.43
CA GLN A 177 -4.75 -41.02 -19.42
C GLN A 177 -3.64 -40.66 -20.40
N THR A 178 -2.50 -41.33 -20.27
CA THR A 178 -1.41 -41.29 -21.25
C THR A 178 -1.92 -41.66 -22.65
N PRO A 179 -1.54 -40.92 -23.72
CA PRO A 179 -1.80 -41.34 -25.10
C PRO A 179 -1.17 -42.71 -25.38
N PRO A 180 -1.73 -43.51 -26.31
CA PRO A 180 -1.14 -44.80 -26.66
C PRO A 180 0.21 -44.58 -27.35
N ASP A 181 1.25 -45.15 -26.77
CA ASP A 181 2.58 -45.27 -27.36
C ASP A 181 2.46 -45.96 -28.74
N GLU A 182 2.73 -45.21 -29.81
CA GLU A 182 2.85 -45.75 -31.16
C GLU A 182 4.14 -46.57 -31.27
N GLY A 183 4.12 -47.80 -30.75
CA GLY A 183 5.19 -48.72 -31.05
C GLY A 183 5.44 -49.87 -30.10
N GLU A 184 4.47 -50.74 -29.81
CA GLU A 184 4.81 -52.16 -29.62
C GLU A 184 3.61 -53.10 -29.79
N ALA A 185 3.79 -54.13 -30.62
CA ALA A 185 2.83 -55.21 -30.85
C ALA A 185 2.65 -56.09 -29.59
N PRO A 186 1.49 -56.76 -29.43
CA PRO A 186 1.08 -57.29 -28.14
C PRO A 186 1.78 -58.61 -27.78
N ALA A 187 2.09 -58.78 -26.50
CA ALA A 187 2.31 -60.09 -25.90
C ALA A 187 1.23 -60.37 -24.82
N PRO A 188 0.65 -61.59 -24.76
CA PRO A 188 -0.51 -61.87 -23.92
C PRO A 188 -0.14 -62.42 -22.54
N GLY A 189 -0.94 -62.06 -21.54
CA GLY A 189 -1.01 -62.69 -20.21
C GLY A 189 -1.24 -61.61 -19.14
N GLY A 190 -2.29 -61.58 -18.33
CA GLY A 190 -3.18 -62.63 -17.83
C GLY A 190 -3.09 -62.62 -16.30
N GLY A 191 -4.15 -62.17 -15.62
CA GLY A 191 -4.27 -62.32 -14.16
C GLY A 191 -5.05 -61.18 -13.51
N GLY A 192 -6.28 -61.45 -13.08
CA GLY A 192 -7.20 -60.45 -12.54
C GLY A 192 -6.94 -60.02 -11.10
N GLY A 193 -7.61 -58.94 -10.72
CA GLY A 193 -7.75 -58.46 -9.35
C GLY A 193 -8.90 -57.46 -9.30
N GLY A 194 -10.05 -57.89 -8.79
CA GLY A 194 -11.21 -57.01 -8.60
C GLY A 194 -11.03 -56.13 -7.37
N GLY A 195 -11.27 -54.82 -7.53
CA GLY A 195 -11.46 -53.85 -6.46
C GLY A 195 -12.77 -53.10 -6.71
N GLY A 196 -13.65 -53.04 -5.71
CA GLY A 196 -14.97 -52.44 -5.83
C GLY A 196 -14.90 -50.92 -6.02
N GLY A 197 -15.54 -50.43 -7.08
CA GLY A 197 -15.82 -49.02 -7.26
C GLY A 197 -16.95 -48.58 -6.32
N GLY A 198 -16.62 -47.78 -5.31
CA GLY A 198 -17.59 -46.86 -4.73
C GLY A 198 -17.91 -45.79 -5.78
N THR A 199 -19.18 -45.46 -5.95
CA THR A 199 -19.60 -44.30 -6.75
C THR A 199 -18.89 -43.05 -6.20
N PRO A 200 -18.21 -42.25 -7.04
CA PRO A 200 -17.60 -41.01 -6.59
C PRO A 200 -18.66 -40.11 -5.98
N THR A 201 -18.36 -39.50 -4.82
CA THR A 201 -19.22 -38.48 -4.21
C THR A 201 -19.47 -37.36 -5.23
N PRO A 202 -20.74 -36.98 -5.49
CA PRO A 202 -21.07 -35.91 -6.42
C PRO A 202 -20.49 -34.58 -5.91
N LEU A 203 -20.25 -33.64 -6.83
CA LEU A 203 -19.71 -32.31 -6.50
C LEU A 203 -20.71 -31.47 -5.70
N ALA A 204 -21.95 -31.44 -6.17
CA ALA A 204 -23.08 -30.81 -5.51
C ALA A 204 -24.38 -31.57 -5.81
N THR A 205 -25.41 -31.31 -5.00
CA THR A 205 -26.77 -31.82 -5.22
C THR A 205 -27.78 -30.71 -4.92
N LEU A 206 -28.78 -30.55 -5.79
CA LEU A 206 -29.92 -29.66 -5.57
C LEU A 206 -31.13 -30.48 -5.14
N GLU A 207 -31.65 -30.23 -3.95
CA GLU A 207 -32.88 -30.85 -3.43
C GLU A 207 -33.68 -29.82 -2.64
N ASP A 208 -34.98 -29.68 -2.94
CA ASP A 208 -35.91 -28.76 -2.27
C ASP A 208 -35.40 -27.31 -2.10
N GLY A 209 -34.68 -26.78 -3.10
CA GLY A 209 -34.12 -25.42 -3.11
C GLY A 209 -32.77 -25.26 -2.39
N VAL A 210 -32.21 -26.34 -1.85
CA VAL A 210 -30.90 -26.34 -1.18
C VAL A 210 -29.83 -26.90 -2.11
N LEU A 211 -28.89 -26.05 -2.51
CA LEU A 211 -27.70 -26.46 -3.25
C LEU A 211 -26.61 -26.91 -2.27
N THR A 212 -26.52 -28.22 -2.07
CA THR A 212 -25.58 -28.83 -1.12
C THR A 212 -24.22 -29.08 -1.78
N ILE A 213 -23.17 -28.40 -1.30
CA ILE A 213 -21.80 -28.50 -1.80
C ILE A 213 -21.01 -29.53 -1.00
N GLN A 214 -20.52 -30.55 -1.70
CA GLN A 214 -19.91 -31.73 -1.09
C GLN A 214 -18.38 -31.74 -1.18
N LYS A 215 -17.80 -30.90 -2.04
CA LYS A 215 -16.35 -30.74 -2.25
C LYS A 215 -16.02 -29.29 -2.56
N ALA A 216 -14.75 -28.92 -2.36
CA ALA A 216 -14.27 -27.63 -2.78
C ALA A 216 -14.52 -27.41 -4.28
N ALA A 217 -15.03 -26.24 -4.64
CA ALA A 217 -15.52 -25.95 -5.98
C ALA A 217 -15.44 -24.45 -6.29
N THR A 218 -15.48 -24.12 -7.57
CA THR A 218 -15.70 -22.76 -8.06
C THR A 218 -17.10 -22.65 -8.63
N LEU A 219 -17.89 -21.68 -8.17
CA LEU A 219 -19.17 -21.31 -8.73
C LEU A 219 -19.00 -20.07 -9.61
N SER A 220 -19.45 -20.18 -10.86
CA SER A 220 -19.40 -19.12 -11.87
C SER A 220 -20.74 -19.01 -12.61
N THR A 221 -20.92 -17.96 -13.40
CA THR A 221 -22.08 -17.79 -14.28
C THR A 221 -21.68 -17.81 -15.74
N VAL A 222 -22.38 -18.60 -16.56
CA VAL A 222 -22.22 -18.60 -18.02
C VAL A 222 -23.60 -18.51 -18.66
N ASN A 223 -23.89 -17.43 -19.39
CA ASN A 223 -25.20 -17.22 -20.05
C ASN A 223 -26.43 -17.35 -19.13
N GLY A 224 -26.29 -17.05 -17.83
CA GLY A 224 -27.35 -17.16 -16.82
C GLY A 224 -27.44 -18.53 -16.13
N ASP A 225 -26.66 -19.52 -16.57
CA ASP A 225 -26.51 -20.80 -15.88
C ASP A 225 -25.50 -20.66 -14.75
N TRP A 226 -25.75 -21.33 -13.63
CA TRP A 226 -24.71 -21.52 -12.61
C TRP A 226 -23.87 -22.74 -12.96
N MET A 227 -22.56 -22.56 -12.97
CA MET A 227 -21.61 -23.63 -13.21
C MET A 227 -20.72 -23.83 -11.98
N LEU A 228 -20.82 -25.00 -11.37
CA LEU A 228 -19.91 -25.46 -10.34
C LEU A 228 -18.85 -26.37 -10.94
N ALA A 229 -17.58 -26.07 -10.71
CA ALA A 229 -16.45 -26.85 -11.20
C ALA A 229 -15.46 -27.20 -10.09
N ALA A 230 -14.90 -28.41 -10.14
CA ALA A 230 -13.82 -28.87 -9.26
C ALA A 230 -12.96 -29.92 -9.99
N GLY A 231 -11.78 -29.48 -10.47
CA GLY A 231 -10.95 -30.29 -11.37
C GLY A 231 -11.79 -30.78 -12.57
N ASN A 232 -11.79 -32.10 -12.81
CA ASN A 232 -12.53 -32.71 -13.92
C ASN A 232 -14.02 -32.96 -13.64
N GLN A 233 -14.58 -32.48 -12.53
CA GLN A 233 -16.01 -32.59 -12.22
C GLN A 233 -16.68 -31.23 -12.41
N SER A 234 -17.81 -31.20 -13.12
CA SER A 234 -18.68 -30.03 -13.20
C SER A 234 -20.15 -30.39 -13.00
N VAL A 235 -20.91 -29.41 -12.51
CA VAL A 235 -22.37 -29.44 -12.38
C VAL A 235 -22.89 -28.10 -12.88
N THR A 236 -23.80 -28.14 -13.85
CA THR A 236 -24.48 -26.94 -14.38
C THR A 236 -25.92 -26.94 -13.93
N LEU A 237 -26.38 -25.80 -13.41
CA LEU A 237 -27.78 -25.55 -13.08
C LEU A 237 -28.32 -24.54 -14.10
N THR A 238 -29.43 -24.89 -14.73
CA THR A 238 -30.17 -24.03 -15.65
C THR A 238 -30.76 -22.81 -14.92
N PRO A 239 -31.20 -21.75 -15.61
CA PRO A 239 -31.68 -20.55 -14.93
C PRO A 239 -32.96 -20.81 -14.12
N ASP A 240 -33.78 -21.78 -14.55
CA ASP A 240 -34.96 -22.24 -13.82
C ASP A 240 -34.56 -22.95 -12.51
N GLU A 241 -33.53 -23.80 -12.53
CA GLU A 241 -33.00 -24.45 -11.31
C GLU A 241 -32.31 -23.45 -10.38
N VAL A 242 -31.56 -22.49 -10.93
CA VAL A 242 -30.95 -21.39 -10.17
C VAL A 242 -32.01 -20.54 -9.47
N ALA A 243 -33.16 -20.28 -10.11
CA ALA A 243 -34.25 -19.54 -9.51
C ALA A 243 -34.94 -20.28 -8.35
N GLU A 244 -34.78 -21.60 -8.26
CA GLU A 244 -35.26 -22.41 -7.15
C GLU A 244 -34.29 -22.45 -5.97
N VAL A 245 -33.01 -22.07 -6.16
CA VAL A 245 -32.03 -22.06 -5.08
C VAL A 245 -32.34 -20.94 -4.09
N THR A 246 -32.55 -21.32 -2.83
CA THR A 246 -32.72 -20.40 -1.69
C THR A 246 -31.58 -20.52 -0.67
N GLU A 247 -30.83 -21.62 -0.72
CA GLU A 247 -29.76 -21.92 0.24
C GLU A 247 -28.59 -22.61 -0.46
N ILE A 248 -27.36 -22.22 -0.09
CA ILE A 248 -26.13 -22.94 -0.40
C ILE A 248 -25.59 -23.56 0.90
N ALA A 249 -25.59 -24.89 0.98
CA ALA A 249 -25.17 -25.61 2.18
C ALA A 249 -23.80 -26.27 2.00
N LEU A 250 -22.80 -25.88 2.82
CA LEU A 250 -21.43 -26.38 2.76
C LEU A 250 -21.22 -27.54 3.75
N THR A 251 -21.04 -28.76 3.26
CA THR A 251 -21.17 -29.99 4.07
C THR A 251 -20.04 -30.30 5.07
N GLY A 252 -18.88 -29.65 5.00
CA GLY A 252 -17.78 -29.93 5.92
C GLY A 252 -16.70 -28.85 5.97
N ALA A 253 -15.93 -28.82 7.05
CA ALA A 253 -14.92 -27.78 7.33
C ALA A 253 -13.78 -27.64 6.31
N SER A 254 -13.57 -28.64 5.47
CA SER A 254 -12.59 -28.58 4.37
C SER A 254 -13.22 -28.22 3.02
N VAL A 255 -14.53 -27.95 2.97
CA VAL A 255 -15.23 -27.55 1.75
C VAL A 255 -15.12 -26.03 1.62
N GLN A 256 -14.39 -25.59 0.59
CA GLN A 256 -14.29 -24.19 0.21
C GLN A 256 -15.04 -23.96 -1.11
N LEU A 257 -16.00 -23.04 -1.10
CA LEU A 257 -16.67 -22.59 -2.32
C LEU A 257 -16.08 -21.25 -2.75
N ASN A 258 -15.45 -21.19 -3.92
CA ASN A 258 -15.07 -19.92 -4.55
C ASN A 258 -16.21 -19.48 -5.48
N ALA A 259 -17.09 -18.60 -5.02
CA ALA A 259 -18.24 -18.13 -5.79
C ALA A 259 -17.95 -16.76 -6.39
N HIS A 260 -17.97 -16.66 -7.72
CA HIS A 260 -17.85 -15.38 -8.38
C HIS A 260 -19.05 -14.49 -8.02
N ALA A 261 -18.82 -13.21 -7.70
CA ALA A 261 -19.83 -12.27 -7.22
C ALA A 261 -21.01 -12.13 -8.20
N ALA A 262 -20.73 -12.14 -9.51
CA ALA A 262 -21.77 -12.20 -10.57
C ALA A 262 -22.80 -13.35 -10.39
N ALA A 263 -22.43 -14.48 -9.78
CA ALA A 263 -23.36 -15.58 -9.50
C ALA A 263 -24.32 -15.27 -8.35
N LEU A 264 -23.87 -14.47 -7.40
CA LEU A 264 -24.57 -14.11 -6.18
C LEU A 264 -25.32 -12.76 -6.32
N HIS A 265 -25.01 -12.00 -7.37
CA HIS A 265 -25.59 -10.70 -7.65
C HIS A 265 -27.14 -10.73 -7.69
N GLU A 266 -27.77 -9.78 -6.98
CA GLU A 266 -29.22 -9.63 -6.82
C GLU A 266 -29.94 -10.89 -6.26
N LYS A 267 -29.19 -11.83 -5.67
CA LYS A 267 -29.77 -13.02 -5.07
C LYS A 267 -30.16 -12.78 -3.62
N ASN A 268 -31.16 -13.54 -3.18
CA ASN A 268 -31.53 -13.65 -1.77
C ASN A 268 -31.31 -15.10 -1.35
N LEU A 269 -30.16 -15.36 -0.71
CA LEU A 269 -29.64 -16.71 -0.45
C LEU A 269 -29.06 -16.80 0.95
N GLU A 270 -29.40 -17.88 1.65
CA GLU A 270 -28.70 -18.28 2.86
C GLU A 270 -27.47 -19.11 2.51
N VAL A 271 -26.34 -18.90 3.22
CA VAL A 271 -25.15 -19.74 3.07
C VAL A 271 -24.82 -20.37 4.41
N THR A 272 -25.01 -21.68 4.51
CA THR A 272 -24.99 -22.41 5.79
C THR A 272 -23.96 -23.54 5.79
N GLY A 273 -23.79 -24.16 6.96
CA GLY A 273 -23.04 -25.41 7.09
C GLY A 273 -21.72 -25.24 7.85
N ALA A 274 -20.73 -26.06 7.50
CA ALA A 274 -19.46 -26.13 8.22
C ALA A 274 -18.25 -25.69 7.39
N GLY A 275 -18.42 -25.46 6.09
CA GLY A 275 -17.35 -25.07 5.17
C GLY A 275 -17.03 -23.58 5.19
N GLN A 276 -16.36 -23.10 4.16
CA GLN A 276 -15.99 -21.70 3.97
C GLN A 276 -16.45 -21.20 2.59
N LEU A 277 -16.92 -19.96 2.53
CA LEU A 277 -17.22 -19.26 1.28
C LEU A 277 -16.09 -18.28 0.95
N ASN A 278 -15.72 -18.16 -0.31
CA ASN A 278 -14.89 -17.06 -0.79
C ASN A 278 -15.61 -16.45 -1.99
N ILE A 279 -15.98 -15.17 -1.88
CA ILE A 279 -16.64 -14.44 -2.96
C ILE A 279 -15.55 -13.82 -3.83
N THR A 280 -15.48 -14.14 -5.11
CA THR A 280 -14.42 -13.66 -6.01
C THR A 280 -14.95 -12.66 -7.03
N GLY A 281 -14.09 -11.78 -7.55
CA GLY A 281 -14.46 -10.84 -8.61
C GLY A 281 -15.35 -9.69 -8.15
N LEU A 282 -15.43 -9.45 -6.84
CA LEU A 282 -16.03 -8.24 -6.29
C LEU A 282 -14.96 -7.14 -6.36
N THR A 283 -15.19 -6.08 -7.11
CA THR A 283 -14.34 -4.89 -7.03
C THR A 283 -14.98 -3.92 -6.07
N ILE A 284 -14.16 -3.37 -5.18
CA ILE A 284 -14.54 -2.32 -4.26
C ILE A 284 -13.78 -1.11 -4.75
N ASP A 285 -14.48 -0.19 -5.42
CA ASP A 285 -13.82 0.94 -6.07
C ASP A 285 -13.09 1.77 -4.99
N GLU A 286 -11.78 1.90 -5.16
CA GLU A 286 -10.96 2.78 -4.32
C GLU A 286 -11.37 4.22 -4.64
N ALA A 287 -11.87 4.91 -3.63
CA ALA A 287 -12.29 6.29 -3.75
C ALA A 287 -11.33 7.18 -2.93
N GLU A 288 -11.21 8.47 -3.31
CA GLU A 288 -10.37 9.43 -2.57
C GLU A 288 -10.79 9.48 -1.10
N VAL A 289 -9.84 9.73 -0.19
CA VAL A 289 -10.06 9.79 1.28
C VAL A 289 -11.37 10.52 1.60
N GLY A 290 -12.28 9.82 2.29
CA GLY A 290 -13.58 10.35 2.70
C GLY A 290 -14.74 10.13 1.71
N SER A 291 -14.47 9.51 0.57
CA SER A 291 -15.49 9.08 -0.39
C SER A 291 -16.21 7.81 0.07
N PRO A 292 -17.47 7.60 -0.35
CA PRO A 292 -18.19 6.38 -0.07
C PRO A 292 -17.55 5.18 -0.77
N LEU A 293 -17.64 4.03 -0.11
CA LEU A 293 -17.26 2.74 -0.66
C LEU A 293 -18.39 2.23 -1.56
N GLU A 294 -18.11 1.69 -2.74
CA GLU A 294 -19.12 1.09 -3.63
C GLU A 294 -18.61 -0.22 -4.24
N ALA A 295 -19.31 -1.32 -3.99
CA ALA A 295 -19.04 -2.59 -4.64
C ALA A 295 -19.74 -2.69 -6.01
N ASN A 296 -19.05 -3.31 -6.97
CA ASN A 296 -19.58 -3.47 -8.34
C ASN A 296 -20.74 -4.49 -8.48
N TYR A 297 -21.09 -5.23 -7.42
CA TYR A 297 -22.21 -6.17 -7.39
C TYR A 297 -23.09 -5.97 -6.15
N GLU A 298 -24.41 -5.91 -6.37
CA GLU A 298 -25.43 -5.93 -5.31
C GLU A 298 -25.48 -7.31 -4.63
N LEU A 299 -25.07 -7.37 -3.36
CA LEU A 299 -24.99 -8.59 -2.54
C LEU A 299 -25.78 -8.49 -1.23
N GLU A 300 -26.70 -7.52 -1.10
CA GLU A 300 -27.46 -7.26 0.14
C GLU A 300 -28.39 -8.41 0.54
N GLY A 301 -28.78 -9.26 -0.39
CA GLY A 301 -29.56 -10.48 -0.10
C GLY A 301 -28.70 -11.71 0.22
N VAL A 302 -27.36 -11.60 0.18
CA VAL A 302 -26.44 -12.73 0.39
C VAL A 302 -25.56 -12.52 1.60
N ILE A 303 -24.73 -11.47 1.62
CA ILE A 303 -23.71 -11.27 2.68
C ILE A 303 -24.31 -11.27 4.11
N PRO A 304 -25.42 -10.56 4.38
CA PRO A 304 -26.07 -10.62 5.69
C PRO A 304 -26.55 -12.02 6.12
N ASN A 305 -26.74 -12.93 5.17
CA ASN A 305 -27.31 -14.27 5.36
C ASN A 305 -26.23 -15.38 5.32
N ILE A 306 -24.95 -15.03 5.44
CA ILE A 306 -23.84 -15.99 5.51
C ILE A 306 -23.64 -16.42 6.98
N GLU A 307 -23.84 -17.71 7.26
CA GLU A 307 -23.63 -18.32 8.58
C GLU A 307 -22.30 -19.10 8.70
N VAL A 308 -21.49 -19.07 7.63
CA VAL A 308 -20.17 -19.73 7.56
C VAL A 308 -19.04 -18.70 7.54
N PRO A 309 -17.80 -19.07 7.88
CA PRO A 309 -16.65 -18.22 7.59
C PRO A 309 -16.64 -17.84 6.12
N PHE A 310 -16.41 -16.56 5.81
CA PHE A 310 -16.30 -16.12 4.42
C PHE A 310 -15.17 -15.13 4.18
N LEU A 311 -14.64 -15.11 2.97
CA LEU A 311 -13.69 -14.11 2.48
C LEU A 311 -14.26 -13.45 1.22
N VAL A 312 -13.70 -12.31 0.84
CA VAL A 312 -13.93 -11.69 -0.47
C VAL A 312 -12.56 -11.54 -1.13
N ASN A 313 -12.39 -12.00 -2.37
CA ASN A 313 -11.11 -12.03 -3.08
C ASN A 313 -9.95 -12.65 -2.27
N ASN A 314 -10.24 -13.65 -1.43
CA ASN A 314 -9.30 -14.24 -0.47
C ASN A 314 -8.76 -13.25 0.60
N SER A 315 -9.42 -12.12 0.77
CA SER A 315 -9.07 -11.03 1.69
C SER A 315 -10.13 -10.89 2.78
N GLU A 316 -9.68 -10.90 4.03
CA GLU A 316 -10.53 -10.56 5.18
C GLU A 316 -10.90 -9.08 5.17
N ALA A 317 -9.98 -8.22 4.70
CA ALA A 317 -10.21 -6.79 4.58
C ALA A 317 -11.35 -6.49 3.59
N ASP A 318 -11.34 -7.15 2.43
CA ASP A 318 -12.37 -6.98 1.41
C ASP A 318 -13.72 -7.50 1.91
N ALA A 319 -13.72 -8.56 2.72
CA ALA A 319 -14.95 -9.08 3.31
C ALA A 319 -15.58 -8.10 4.31
N ILE A 320 -14.75 -7.42 5.11
CA ILE A 320 -15.20 -6.38 6.04
C ILE A 320 -15.70 -5.15 5.27
N LYS A 321 -14.96 -4.72 4.24
CA LYS A 321 -15.34 -3.60 3.37
C LYS A 321 -16.66 -3.86 2.63
N ALA A 322 -16.86 -5.05 2.07
CA ALA A 322 -18.10 -5.44 1.42
C ALA A 322 -19.28 -5.53 2.41
N ALA A 323 -19.05 -6.03 3.63
CA ALA A 323 -20.08 -6.04 4.67
C ALA A 323 -20.45 -4.60 5.09
N TRP A 324 -19.46 -3.72 5.24
CA TRP A 324 -19.69 -2.30 5.50
C TRP A 324 -20.54 -1.66 4.41
N ASP A 325 -20.18 -1.84 3.14
CA ASP A 325 -20.90 -1.28 1.98
C ASP A 325 -22.41 -1.53 2.07
N ILE A 326 -22.75 -2.80 2.32
CA ILE A 326 -24.11 -3.29 2.37
C ILE A 326 -24.86 -2.65 3.53
N TRP A 327 -24.27 -2.65 4.72
CA TRP A 327 -24.94 -2.08 5.88
C TRP A 327 -25.09 -0.55 5.74
N ASP A 328 -24.12 0.13 5.14
CA ASP A 328 -24.17 1.56 4.87
C ASP A 328 -25.27 1.88 3.84
N ASP A 329 -25.41 1.08 2.77
CA ASP A 329 -26.51 1.19 1.82
C ASP A 329 -27.88 0.94 2.45
N GLN A 330 -28.01 -0.10 3.27
CA GLN A 330 -29.25 -0.36 4.00
C GLN A 330 -29.59 0.79 4.95
N TYR A 331 -28.58 1.38 5.59
CA TYR A 331 -28.75 2.53 6.45
C TYR A 331 -29.23 3.77 5.67
N VAL A 332 -28.64 4.04 4.49
CA VAL A 332 -29.06 5.10 3.57
C VAL A 332 -30.52 4.89 3.16
N LYS A 333 -30.85 3.68 2.66
CA LYS A 333 -32.20 3.31 2.20
C LYS A 333 -33.23 3.51 3.32
N ALA A 334 -32.95 3.00 4.52
CA ALA A 334 -33.85 3.15 5.68
C ALA A 334 -34.08 4.62 6.06
N ARG A 335 -33.06 5.48 5.95
CA ARG A 335 -33.16 6.91 6.22
C ARG A 335 -33.96 7.67 5.17
N GLU A 336 -33.89 7.27 3.90
CA GLU A 336 -34.68 7.87 2.82
C GLU A 336 -36.16 7.50 2.91
N GLU A 337 -36.47 6.27 3.31
CA GLU A 337 -37.84 5.77 3.43
C GLU A 337 -38.58 6.34 4.65
N ASP A 338 -37.90 6.45 5.80
CA ASP A 338 -38.39 7.19 6.97
C ASP A 338 -37.24 7.92 7.68
N SER A 339 -37.29 9.25 7.64
CA SER A 339 -36.28 10.19 8.13
C SER A 339 -35.88 10.06 9.62
N GLN A 340 -36.43 9.10 10.37
CA GLN A 340 -36.09 8.82 11.77
C GLN A 340 -35.63 7.38 12.06
N GLU A 341 -35.64 6.42 11.12
CA GLU A 341 -35.56 4.98 11.48
C GLU A 341 -34.26 4.24 11.17
N GLY A 342 -33.41 4.66 10.23
CA GLY A 342 -32.16 3.91 9.92
C GLY A 342 -31.26 3.63 11.13
N TYR A 343 -31.23 4.54 12.11
CA TYR A 343 -30.49 4.39 13.37
C TYR A 343 -31.13 3.43 14.38
N TYR A 344 -32.39 3.05 14.19
CA TYR A 344 -33.16 2.19 15.10
C TYR A 344 -33.63 0.88 14.43
N VAL A 345 -33.05 0.52 13.28
CA VAL A 345 -33.28 -0.80 12.68
C VAL A 345 -32.35 -1.80 13.35
N ASP A 346 -32.91 -2.72 14.13
CA ASP A 346 -32.16 -3.72 14.91
C ASP A 346 -31.19 -4.52 14.03
N GLU A 347 -31.63 -4.94 12.84
CA GLU A 347 -30.84 -5.73 11.89
C GLU A 347 -29.61 -4.97 11.36
N ILE A 348 -29.80 -3.72 10.92
CA ILE A 348 -28.70 -2.87 10.45
C ILE A 348 -27.72 -2.59 11.59
N ASN A 349 -28.24 -2.29 12.79
CA ASN A 349 -27.40 -2.03 13.94
C ASN A 349 -26.58 -3.25 14.36
N ALA A 350 -27.20 -4.43 14.42
CA ALA A 350 -26.53 -5.68 14.73
C ALA A 350 -25.46 -6.02 13.68
N GLY A 351 -25.79 -5.87 12.40
CA GLY A 351 -24.86 -6.09 11.28
C GLY A 351 -23.64 -5.17 11.30
N MET A 352 -23.84 -3.89 11.59
CA MET A 352 -22.76 -2.91 11.78
C MET A 352 -21.84 -3.27 12.96
N ILE A 353 -22.42 -3.75 14.08
CA ILE A 353 -21.63 -4.15 15.25
C ILE A 353 -20.85 -5.44 14.95
N GLU A 354 -21.46 -6.41 14.28
CA GLU A 354 -20.79 -7.64 13.87
C GLU A 354 -19.61 -7.35 12.93
N THR A 355 -19.82 -6.45 11.98
CA THR A 355 -18.76 -5.96 11.08
C THR A 355 -17.63 -5.28 11.85
N GLY A 356 -17.97 -4.48 12.87
CA GLY A 356 -16.99 -3.88 13.78
C GLY A 356 -16.20 -4.93 14.57
N ILE A 357 -16.85 -5.93 15.17
CA ILE A 357 -16.17 -7.02 15.92
C ILE A 357 -15.25 -7.81 14.99
N ARG A 358 -15.70 -8.10 13.77
CA ARG A 358 -14.88 -8.74 12.74
C ARG A 358 -13.65 -7.91 12.40
N TYR A 359 -13.81 -6.60 12.28
CA TYR A 359 -12.71 -5.67 12.04
C TYR A 359 -11.69 -5.64 13.18
N VAL A 360 -12.13 -5.70 14.44
CA VAL A 360 -11.22 -5.86 15.59
C VAL A 360 -10.38 -7.13 15.44
N GLY A 361 -11.00 -8.25 15.10
CA GLY A 361 -10.28 -9.50 14.85
C GLY A 361 -9.27 -9.38 13.72
N TYR A 362 -9.59 -8.65 12.65
CA TYR A 362 -8.64 -8.36 11.57
C TYR A 362 -7.44 -7.54 12.05
N LEU A 363 -7.66 -6.46 12.79
CA LEU A 363 -6.61 -5.61 13.35
C LEU A 363 -5.71 -6.37 14.35
N GLU A 364 -6.30 -7.17 15.25
CA GLU A 364 -5.54 -7.99 16.21
C GLU A 364 -4.67 -9.07 15.54
N ASN A 365 -5.01 -9.46 14.31
CA ASN A 365 -4.23 -10.38 13.49
C ASN A 365 -3.20 -9.67 12.58
N GLY A 366 -2.94 -8.37 12.80
CA GLY A 366 -1.96 -7.59 12.05
C GLY A 366 -2.49 -6.98 10.76
N GLY A 367 -3.82 -6.82 10.65
CA GLY A 367 -4.45 -6.08 9.57
C GLY A 367 -4.19 -4.57 9.67
N GLU A 368 -4.15 -3.88 8.53
CA GLU A 368 -3.90 -2.45 8.43
C GLU A 368 -5.17 -1.61 8.67
N PRO A 369 -5.09 -0.48 9.38
CA PRO A 369 -6.23 0.41 9.57
C PRO A 369 -6.87 0.90 8.25
N PHE A 370 -8.20 1.00 8.20
CA PHE A 370 -8.93 1.45 7.00
C PHE A 370 -9.14 2.98 7.06
N THR A 371 -8.22 3.70 6.45
CA THR A 371 -8.15 5.17 6.49
C THR A 371 -8.87 5.86 5.33
N ASP A 372 -9.03 5.14 4.22
CA ASP A 372 -9.34 5.77 2.92
C ASP A 372 -10.84 5.97 2.65
N PHE A 373 -11.71 5.37 3.48
CA PHE A 373 -13.15 5.29 3.19
C PHE A 373 -13.98 6.08 4.19
N GLY A 374 -14.99 6.80 3.70
CA GLY A 374 -16.02 7.45 4.51
C GLY A 374 -17.36 6.71 4.49
N ALA A 375 -18.30 7.15 5.33
CA ALA A 375 -19.70 6.70 5.25
C ALA A 375 -20.47 7.42 4.13
N LYS A 376 -21.41 6.75 3.46
CA LYS A 376 -22.28 7.29 2.41
C LYS A 376 -23.17 8.44 2.89
N VAL A 377 -23.50 8.47 4.18
CA VAL A 377 -24.32 9.53 4.77
C VAL A 377 -23.48 10.56 5.50
N THR A 378 -22.74 11.38 4.78
CA THR A 378 -22.01 12.52 5.36
C THR A 378 -22.49 13.82 4.72
N ASN A 379 -23.33 14.54 5.46
CA ASN A 379 -23.28 16.00 5.37
C ASN A 379 -22.12 16.41 6.28
N SER A 380 -20.97 16.80 5.70
CA SER A 380 -19.83 17.45 6.39
C SER A 380 -19.23 16.65 7.55
N ARG A 381 -18.84 15.39 7.31
CA ARG A 381 -18.07 14.58 8.26
C ARG A 381 -16.98 13.82 7.52
N ASP A 382 -15.73 14.08 7.87
CA ASP A 382 -14.57 13.34 7.44
C ASP A 382 -14.26 12.31 8.55
N GLN A 383 -14.81 11.11 8.43
CA GLN A 383 -14.56 10.02 9.38
C GLN A 383 -14.09 8.81 8.59
N SER A 384 -12.89 8.32 8.86
CA SER A 384 -12.37 7.11 8.25
C SER A 384 -13.21 5.88 8.64
N LEU A 385 -13.17 4.84 7.82
CA LEU A 385 -13.88 3.59 8.08
C LEU A 385 -13.39 2.93 9.36
N HIS A 386 -12.10 3.06 9.68
CA HIS A 386 -11.54 2.67 10.96
C HIS A 386 -12.29 3.32 12.13
N ASP A 387 -12.48 4.64 12.08
CA ASP A 387 -13.21 5.36 13.14
C ASP A 387 -14.70 5.04 13.15
N ASN A 388 -15.32 4.79 12.00
CA ASN A 388 -16.72 4.38 11.92
C ASN A 388 -16.93 2.99 12.57
N LEU A 389 -16.11 2.01 12.20
CA LEU A 389 -16.20 0.64 12.71
C LEU A 389 -15.89 0.57 14.20
N LEU A 390 -14.79 1.19 14.65
CA LEU A 390 -14.41 1.14 16.06
C LEU A 390 -15.27 2.08 16.94
N GLY A 391 -15.77 3.19 16.39
CA GLY A 391 -16.68 4.10 17.09
C GLY A 391 -18.02 3.46 17.47
N ASN A 392 -18.37 2.35 16.82
CA ASN A 392 -19.56 1.55 17.13
C ASN A 392 -19.37 0.60 18.32
N LEU A 393 -18.13 0.40 18.78
CA LEU A 393 -17.78 -0.67 19.73
C LEU A 393 -17.53 -0.17 21.15
N ASN A 394 -18.12 0.96 21.55
CA ASN A 394 -18.15 1.36 22.95
C ASN A 394 -19.55 1.20 23.55
N LYS A 395 -19.62 1.02 24.87
CA LYS A 395 -20.88 0.77 25.57
C LYS A 395 -21.91 1.87 25.37
N ASP A 396 -21.51 3.13 25.42
CA ASP A 396 -22.44 4.25 25.27
C ASP A 396 -23.07 4.28 23.86
N SER A 397 -22.30 3.97 22.81
CA SER A 397 -22.80 3.84 21.43
C SER A 397 -23.77 2.67 21.28
N LEU A 398 -23.46 1.52 21.91
CA LEU A 398 -24.33 0.33 21.86
C LEU A 398 -25.67 0.58 22.55
N MET A 399 -25.63 1.10 23.78
CA MET A 399 -26.84 1.44 24.55
C MET A 399 -27.69 2.52 23.87
N GLY A 400 -27.07 3.36 23.03
CA GLY A 400 -27.76 4.39 22.25
C GLY A 400 -28.61 3.85 21.09
N ARG A 401 -28.34 2.64 20.60
CA ARG A 401 -28.98 2.03 19.42
C ARG A 401 -30.34 1.37 19.70
N ASN A 402 -30.72 1.24 20.99
CA ASN A 402 -32.01 0.66 21.42
C ASN A 402 -32.24 -0.77 20.88
N LEU A 403 -31.18 -1.58 20.87
CA LEU A 403 -31.25 -2.99 20.53
C LEU A 403 -32.10 -3.77 21.55
N PRO A 404 -32.64 -4.95 21.18
CA PRO A 404 -33.24 -5.87 22.14
C PRO A 404 -32.25 -6.21 23.28
N ASP A 405 -32.72 -6.21 24.53
CA ASP A 405 -31.89 -6.39 25.74
C ASP A 405 -30.96 -7.63 25.67
N ASP A 406 -31.42 -8.73 25.06
CA ASP A 406 -30.66 -9.96 24.89
C ASP A 406 -29.53 -9.82 23.86
N VAL A 407 -29.81 -9.15 22.74
CA VAL A 407 -28.83 -8.84 21.69
C VAL A 407 -27.78 -7.86 22.20
N GLU A 408 -28.21 -6.79 22.89
CA GLU A 408 -27.29 -5.82 23.51
C GLU A 408 -26.34 -6.53 24.50
N THR A 409 -26.88 -7.41 25.34
CA THR A 409 -26.08 -8.16 26.33
C THR A 409 -25.05 -9.05 25.64
N GLU A 410 -25.42 -9.76 24.58
CA GLU A 410 -24.51 -10.62 23.82
C GLU A 410 -23.34 -9.83 23.21
N PHE A 411 -23.62 -8.68 22.60
CA PHE A 411 -22.56 -7.84 22.02
C PHE A 411 -21.63 -7.27 23.09
N LEU A 412 -22.17 -6.81 24.22
CA LEU A 412 -21.35 -6.31 25.34
C LEU A 412 -20.41 -7.38 25.92
N GLU A 413 -20.76 -8.68 25.82
CA GLU A 413 -19.88 -9.76 26.26
C GLU A 413 -18.74 -10.06 25.26
N ARG A 414 -18.87 -9.66 24.00
CA ARG A 414 -17.91 -9.93 22.92
C ARG A 414 -16.90 -8.79 22.70
N ILE A 415 -17.22 -7.59 23.14
CA ILE A 415 -16.37 -6.41 23.01
C ILE A 415 -15.34 -6.37 24.14
N PRO A 416 -14.03 -6.21 23.86
CA PRO A 416 -13.02 -6.17 24.91
C PRO A 416 -13.19 -4.97 25.85
N ASP A 417 -12.99 -5.18 27.16
CA ASP A 417 -13.19 -4.15 28.21
C ASP A 417 -12.40 -2.85 27.99
N ASP A 418 -11.26 -2.92 27.28
CA ASP A 418 -10.41 -1.75 27.06
C ASP A 418 -10.92 -0.81 25.96
N TYR A 419 -11.88 -1.23 25.15
CA TYR A 419 -12.55 -0.36 24.16
C TYR A 419 -13.39 0.75 24.81
N GLU A 420 -13.78 0.58 26.08
CA GLU A 420 -14.36 1.67 26.88
C GLU A 420 -13.41 2.87 27.00
N ALA A 421 -12.10 2.67 26.81
CA ALA A 421 -11.10 3.73 26.84
C ALA A 421 -10.94 4.45 25.49
N ARG A 422 -11.47 3.91 24.38
CA ARG A 422 -11.46 4.56 23.06
C ARG A 422 -12.66 5.51 22.95
N PRO A 423 -12.46 6.85 22.92
CA PRO A 423 -13.57 7.79 22.80
C PRO A 423 -14.27 7.71 21.44
N VAL A 424 -15.47 8.28 21.34
CA VAL A 424 -16.16 8.42 20.04
C VAL A 424 -15.69 9.70 19.36
N PHE A 425 -15.04 9.58 18.21
CA PHE A 425 -14.78 10.71 17.32
C PHE A 425 -15.95 10.89 16.34
N SER A 426 -16.40 12.13 16.17
CA SER A 426 -17.62 12.43 15.39
C SER A 426 -17.39 12.66 13.89
N GLY A 427 -16.12 12.77 13.46
CA GLY A 427 -15.77 13.11 12.08
C GLY A 427 -16.01 14.57 11.67
N ASN A 428 -16.57 15.43 12.53
CA ASN A 428 -16.78 16.82 12.15
C ASN A 428 -15.44 17.56 12.03
N ASP A 429 -15.25 18.36 10.98
CA ASP A 429 -14.04 19.15 10.71
C ASP A 429 -13.61 19.98 11.94
N SER A 430 -14.58 20.58 12.64
CA SER A 430 -14.34 21.38 13.85
C SER A 430 -13.82 20.59 15.07
N ALA A 431 -13.85 19.26 15.01
CA ALA A 431 -13.39 18.37 16.07
C ALA A 431 -11.99 17.79 15.78
N TYR A 432 -11.41 18.04 14.61
CA TYR A 432 -10.03 17.70 14.32
C TYR A 432 -9.09 18.44 15.28
N GLY A 433 -8.04 17.77 15.77
CA GLY A 433 -7.16 18.30 16.82
C GLY A 433 -7.83 18.57 18.19
N SER A 434 -9.05 18.07 18.44
CA SER A 434 -9.66 18.16 19.77
C SER A 434 -9.12 17.10 20.72
N ALA A 435 -9.18 17.34 22.03
CA ALA A 435 -8.73 16.37 23.04
C ALA A 435 -9.40 14.98 22.91
N THR A 436 -10.63 14.91 22.40
CA THR A 436 -11.31 13.63 22.13
C THR A 436 -10.69 12.92 20.93
N HIS A 437 -10.36 13.66 19.88
CA HIS A 437 -9.70 13.13 18.70
C HIS A 437 -8.27 12.66 19.04
N ASP A 438 -7.52 13.45 19.80
CA ASP A 438 -6.16 13.09 20.21
C ASP A 438 -6.15 11.81 21.07
N ALA A 439 -7.13 11.67 21.97
CA ALA A 439 -7.30 10.46 22.77
C ALA A 439 -7.63 9.21 21.94
N VAL A 440 -8.35 9.35 20.81
CA VAL A 440 -8.57 8.24 19.87
C VAL A 440 -7.25 7.79 19.23
N ARG A 441 -6.45 8.73 18.73
CA ARG A 441 -5.14 8.42 18.12
C ARG A 441 -4.18 7.77 19.11
N VAL A 442 -4.17 8.23 20.36
CA VAL A 442 -3.38 7.62 21.44
C VAL A 442 -3.83 6.18 21.71
N PHE A 443 -5.13 5.91 21.72
CA PHE A 443 -5.64 4.56 21.89
C PHE A 443 -5.20 3.65 20.73
N ASP A 444 -5.40 4.09 19.49
CA ASP A 444 -5.09 3.32 18.28
C ASP A 444 -3.58 3.01 18.21
N TYR A 445 -2.71 3.99 18.49
CA TYR A 445 -1.27 3.79 18.56
C TYR A 445 -0.85 2.78 19.64
N ASN A 446 -1.43 2.85 20.84
CA ASN A 446 -1.14 1.90 21.92
C ASN A 446 -1.56 0.46 21.58
N LYS A 447 -2.51 0.30 20.66
CA LYS A 447 -2.93 -1.00 20.11
C LYS A 447 -2.03 -1.48 18.96
N GLY A 448 -1.12 -0.65 18.47
CA GLY A 448 -0.31 -0.91 17.28
C GLY A 448 -1.08 -0.69 15.98
N TRP A 449 -2.17 0.07 16.02
CA TRP A 449 -3.00 0.41 14.86
C TRP A 449 -2.70 1.85 14.44
N ASP A 450 -1.41 2.15 14.27
CA ASP A 450 -0.96 3.48 13.90
C ASP A 450 -1.49 3.88 12.51
N ARG A 451 -1.75 5.17 12.31
CA ARG A 451 -2.51 5.67 11.17
C ARG A 451 -1.84 6.91 10.55
N SER A 452 -1.41 6.77 9.29
CA SER A 452 -0.67 7.80 8.56
C SER A 452 -1.51 9.01 8.18
N ASP A 453 -2.83 8.84 8.00
CA ASP A 453 -3.80 9.90 7.68
C ASP A 453 -4.04 10.88 8.84
N TYR A 454 -3.42 10.66 10.01
CA TYR A 454 -3.50 11.56 11.17
C TYR A 454 -2.21 12.30 11.49
N LEU A 455 -1.18 12.17 10.66
CA LEU A 455 -0.05 13.10 10.65
C LEU A 455 -0.59 14.43 10.11
N ILE A 456 -0.89 15.35 11.03
CA ILE A 456 -1.38 16.67 10.65
C ILE A 456 -0.22 17.41 10.00
N ASP A 457 -0.20 17.45 8.67
CA ASP A 457 0.59 18.42 7.91
C ASP A 457 -0.15 19.76 7.86
N VAL A 458 0.31 20.63 8.75
CA VAL A 458 0.50 22.10 8.64
C VAL A 458 -0.70 23.02 8.31
N ASP A 459 -1.14 23.83 9.30
CA ASP A 459 -1.16 25.31 9.17
C ASP A 459 -1.40 26.11 10.47
N ASP A 460 -0.64 27.22 10.63
CA ASP A 460 -0.86 28.40 11.49
C ASP A 460 -1.32 28.21 12.95
N GLY A 461 -0.84 27.14 13.58
CA GLY A 461 -1.19 26.81 14.97
C GLY A 461 -0.34 27.56 16.02
N GLY A 462 -0.92 27.74 17.21
CA GLY A 462 -0.15 28.03 18.42
C GLY A 462 0.50 26.74 18.95
N LEU A 463 1.70 26.85 19.51
CA LEU A 463 2.43 25.72 20.08
C LEU A 463 1.65 25.05 21.22
N ASP A 464 1.98 23.79 21.52
CA ASP A 464 1.46 23.12 22.72
C ASP A 464 1.70 24.01 23.97
N PRO A 465 0.72 24.14 24.89
CA PRO A 465 0.89 24.96 26.10
C PRO A 465 2.11 24.60 26.94
N ALA A 466 2.62 23.37 26.86
CA ALA A 466 3.85 22.94 27.50
C ALA A 466 5.09 23.66 26.94
N ALA A 467 5.06 24.11 25.68
CA ALA A 467 6.10 24.94 25.06
C ALA A 467 6.06 26.42 25.49
N LEU A 468 5.02 26.84 26.22
CA LEU A 468 4.73 28.24 26.53
C LEU A 468 4.93 28.62 28.01
N ASN A 469 5.40 29.85 28.23
CA ASN A 469 5.43 30.56 29.50
C ASN A 469 4.62 31.87 29.37
N GLY A 470 3.30 31.77 29.56
CA GLY A 470 2.38 32.81 29.14
C GLY A 470 2.32 32.84 27.60
N ASP A 471 2.44 34.02 27.01
CA ASP A 471 2.32 34.20 25.55
C ASP A 471 3.66 33.98 24.80
N ASN A 472 4.73 33.63 25.51
CA ASN A 472 6.08 33.47 24.96
C ASN A 472 6.59 32.04 25.13
N MET A 473 7.49 31.61 24.25
CA MET A 473 8.19 30.34 24.43
C MET A 473 9.06 30.36 25.70
N TRP A 474 9.27 29.17 26.27
CA TRP A 474 10.14 28.96 27.43
C TRP A 474 11.59 29.40 27.22
N VAL A 475 12.08 29.38 25.98
CA VAL A 475 13.45 29.75 25.58
C VAL A 475 13.36 30.78 24.45
N GLY A 476 14.26 31.77 24.47
CA GLY A 476 14.25 32.90 23.55
C GLY A 476 13.42 34.07 24.07
N SER A 477 14.09 35.11 24.53
CA SER A 477 13.42 36.29 25.09
C SER A 477 12.61 37.04 24.03
N GLY A 478 11.31 37.22 24.29
CA GLY A 478 10.42 38.01 23.43
C GLY A 478 9.98 37.30 22.14
N ILE A 479 10.09 35.97 22.08
CA ILE A 479 9.56 35.14 21.00
C ILE A 479 8.10 34.78 21.32
N PRO A 480 7.10 35.28 20.57
CA PRO A 480 5.73 34.85 20.72
C PRO A 480 5.58 33.39 20.28
N GLY A 481 4.93 32.58 21.13
CA GLY A 481 4.67 31.17 20.84
C GLY A 481 3.26 30.89 20.28
N GLU A 482 2.47 31.94 20.03
CA GLU A 482 1.06 31.81 19.62
C GLU A 482 0.82 31.87 18.11
N GLY A 483 1.84 31.83 17.23
CA GLY A 483 1.56 31.88 15.79
C GLY A 483 2.72 31.63 14.83
N ASP A 484 2.34 31.42 13.58
CA ASP A 484 3.19 31.23 12.39
C ASP A 484 4.15 30.03 12.46
N PHE A 485 3.87 29.04 13.30
CA PHE A 485 4.61 27.79 13.30
C PHE A 485 4.00 26.80 12.32
N VAL A 486 4.86 26.19 11.53
CA VAL A 486 4.59 24.90 10.90
C VAL A 486 4.66 23.87 12.00
N ILE A 487 3.57 23.13 12.25
CA ILE A 487 3.49 22.16 13.33
C ILE A 487 3.20 20.78 12.74
N ALA A 488 3.94 19.78 13.22
CA ALA A 488 3.66 18.38 12.99
C ALA A 488 3.49 17.67 14.33
N ARG A 489 2.40 16.93 14.50
CA ARG A 489 2.08 16.21 15.73
C ARG A 489 1.81 14.74 15.46
N HIS A 490 2.39 13.90 16.30
CA HIS A 490 2.05 12.50 16.41
C HIS A 490 1.61 12.19 17.84
N GLU A 491 0.31 12.16 18.07
CA GLU A 491 -0.28 12.03 19.40
C GLU A 491 0.05 10.69 20.08
N GLY A 492 0.10 9.60 19.29
CA GLY A 492 0.49 8.27 19.77
C GLY A 492 1.91 8.18 20.31
N ALA A 493 2.91 8.52 19.48
CA ALA A 493 4.30 8.70 19.89
C ALA A 493 4.46 9.81 20.96
N GLY A 494 3.48 10.71 21.06
CA GLY A 494 3.45 11.80 22.02
C GLY A 494 4.45 12.89 21.69
N ILE A 495 4.64 13.22 20.42
CA ILE A 495 5.64 14.18 19.93
C ILE A 495 4.97 15.32 19.11
N GLU A 496 5.38 16.56 19.36
CA GLU A 496 5.12 17.74 18.55
C GLU A 496 6.47 18.30 18.07
N LEU A 497 6.57 18.53 16.77
CA LEU A 497 7.62 19.30 16.14
C LEU A 497 7.01 20.59 15.61
N ALA A 498 7.74 21.69 15.75
CA ALA A 498 7.35 22.90 15.08
C ALA A 498 8.55 23.71 14.60
N ILE A 499 8.43 24.34 13.45
CA ILE A 499 9.43 25.26 12.89
C ILE A 499 8.77 26.53 12.33
N ARG A 500 9.50 27.64 12.36
CA ARG A 500 9.04 28.92 11.81
C ARG A 500 10.21 29.73 11.27
N ALA A 501 10.09 30.27 10.07
CA ALA A 501 11.07 31.21 9.53
C ALA A 501 11.07 32.54 10.31
N ARG A 502 12.24 33.13 10.53
CA ARG A 502 12.40 34.31 11.38
C ARG A 502 13.07 35.49 10.66
N ASP A 503 12.49 36.68 10.81
CA ASP A 503 13.11 37.94 10.39
C ASP A 503 14.35 38.28 11.24
N ARG A 504 15.42 38.68 10.54
CA ARG A 504 16.48 39.50 11.12
C ARG A 504 17.02 40.53 10.13
N PHE A 505 17.34 41.72 10.63
CA PHE A 505 18.10 42.78 9.93
C PHE A 505 17.46 43.32 8.62
N ASP A 506 16.21 43.78 8.68
CA ASP A 506 15.44 44.44 7.60
C ASP A 506 14.84 43.49 6.53
N ALA A 507 14.86 42.16 6.75
CA ALA A 507 14.17 41.19 5.89
C ALA A 507 12.74 40.94 6.41
N ASP A 508 11.72 41.52 5.78
CA ASP A 508 10.34 41.28 6.17
C ASP A 508 9.96 39.82 5.79
N VAL A 509 10.03 38.90 6.76
CA VAL A 509 9.55 37.51 6.61
C VAL A 509 8.07 37.46 6.94
N THR A 510 7.28 37.01 5.97
CA THR A 510 5.82 36.90 6.04
C THR A 510 5.41 35.44 5.90
N ASN A 511 4.47 34.99 6.72
CA ASN A 511 3.88 33.66 6.60
C ASN A 511 2.74 33.71 5.58
N GLU A 512 2.82 32.89 4.54
CA GLU A 512 1.83 32.79 3.47
C GLU A 512 0.86 31.61 3.68
N GLY A 513 1.03 30.82 4.74
CA GLY A 513 0.30 29.58 4.99
C GLY A 513 0.81 28.40 4.15
N GLY A 514 0.30 27.21 4.41
CA GLY A 514 0.77 25.92 3.89
C GLY A 514 2.24 25.63 4.21
N GLY A 515 2.78 26.18 5.31
CA GLY A 515 4.22 26.13 5.61
C GLY A 515 5.12 26.96 4.70
N ASN A 516 4.55 27.91 3.95
CA ASN A 516 5.29 28.80 3.06
C ASN A 516 5.59 30.14 3.74
N PHE A 517 6.83 30.61 3.64
CA PHE A 517 7.27 31.90 4.15
C PHE A 517 7.93 32.73 3.05
N GLN A 518 7.66 34.02 3.00
CA GLN A 518 8.24 34.94 2.03
C GLN A 518 9.17 35.95 2.71
N ALA A 519 10.42 36.03 2.27
CA ALA A 519 11.41 36.99 2.75
C ALA A 519 11.57 38.17 1.76
N GLU A 520 10.78 39.24 1.96
CA GLU A 520 10.85 40.45 1.13
C GLU A 520 12.16 41.22 1.42
N GLY A 521 13.08 41.24 0.45
CA GLY A 521 14.36 41.95 0.55
C GLY A 521 15.61 41.06 0.46
N GLY A 522 15.41 39.73 0.39
CA GLY A 522 16.51 38.79 0.38
C GLY A 522 16.94 38.39 1.79
N VAL A 523 17.66 37.27 1.90
CA VAL A 523 18.17 36.76 3.16
C VAL A 523 19.70 36.96 3.17
N TYR A 524 20.19 38.20 3.01
CA TYR A 524 21.63 38.45 2.76
C TYR A 524 22.30 39.49 3.65
N ILE A 525 23.54 39.19 4.11
CA ILE A 525 24.49 40.20 4.58
C ILE A 525 25.51 40.53 3.50
N ARG A 526 25.72 41.83 3.26
CA ARG A 526 26.79 42.35 2.41
C ARG A 526 28.04 42.63 3.23
N GLN A 527 29.13 41.90 2.98
CA GLN A 527 30.42 42.22 3.57
C GLN A 527 31.07 43.44 2.91
N SER A 528 32.02 44.05 3.65
CA SER A 528 32.73 45.27 3.21
C SER A 528 33.55 45.10 1.92
N ASP A 529 33.82 43.86 1.51
CA ASP A 529 34.50 43.48 0.27
C ASP A 529 33.54 43.31 -0.93
N GLY A 530 32.23 43.38 -0.70
CA GLY A 530 31.20 43.23 -1.71
C GLY A 530 30.68 41.81 -1.91
N ALA A 531 31.09 40.84 -1.08
CA ALA A 531 30.47 39.51 -1.03
C ALA A 531 29.10 39.57 -0.35
N GLU A 532 28.15 38.76 -0.83
CA GLU A 532 26.79 38.58 -0.28
C GLU A 532 26.64 37.12 0.16
N PHE A 533 26.10 36.90 1.37
CA PHE A 533 25.94 35.58 2.01
C PHE A 533 24.48 35.35 2.31
N ALA A 534 23.92 34.19 1.99
CA ALA A 534 22.62 33.81 2.53
C ALA A 534 22.72 33.66 4.07
N GLU A 535 21.69 34.02 4.85
CA GLU A 535 21.67 33.87 6.31
C GLU A 535 20.30 33.43 6.85
N TRP A 536 20.07 32.12 6.93
CA TRP A 536 18.83 31.57 7.47
C TRP A 536 18.70 31.74 8.98
N SER A 537 17.52 32.15 9.42
CA SER A 537 17.12 32.16 10.82
C SER A 537 15.75 31.53 10.97
N PHE A 538 15.60 30.63 11.94
CA PHE A 538 14.33 29.99 12.24
C PHE A 538 14.20 29.64 13.71
N ASP A 539 12.97 29.64 14.19
CA ASP A 539 12.62 29.12 15.50
C ASP A 539 12.24 27.64 15.35
N PHE A 540 12.55 26.83 16.37
CA PHE A 540 12.10 25.45 16.42
C PHE A 540 11.62 25.06 17.82
N SER A 541 10.72 24.10 17.85
CA SER A 541 10.11 23.55 19.06
C SER A 541 9.96 22.04 18.94
N ILE A 542 10.36 21.34 20.00
CA ILE A 542 10.22 19.90 20.16
C ILE A 542 9.56 19.67 21.52
N ALA A 543 8.39 19.06 21.54
CA ALA A 543 7.70 18.68 22.75
C ALA A 543 7.32 17.20 22.73
N THR A 544 7.81 16.44 23.72
CA THR A 544 7.46 15.03 23.93
C THR A 544 6.52 14.89 25.13
N GLY A 545 5.96 13.70 25.33
CA GLY A 545 5.02 13.44 26.42
C GLY A 545 3.67 14.13 26.23
N LEU A 546 3.31 14.48 24.98
CA LEU A 546 2.00 15.03 24.66
C LEU A 546 0.90 14.13 25.22
N ASN A 547 -0.20 14.76 25.65
CA ASN A 547 -1.39 14.06 26.14
C ASN A 547 -1.14 13.02 27.24
N GLY A 548 -0.06 13.17 28.01
CA GLY A 548 0.31 12.26 29.09
C GLY A 548 1.02 10.99 28.64
N SER A 549 1.53 10.95 27.40
CA SER A 549 2.47 9.93 26.94
C SER A 549 3.69 9.85 27.86
N GLU A 550 4.24 8.65 28.01
CA GLU A 550 5.48 8.43 28.78
C GLU A 550 6.74 8.79 27.95
N SER A 551 6.58 9.28 26.71
CA SER A 551 7.70 9.61 25.83
C SER A 551 8.52 10.82 26.29
N SER A 552 9.81 10.73 25.99
CA SER A 552 10.87 11.66 26.34
C SER A 552 11.69 12.00 25.09
N LEU A 553 12.54 13.02 25.16
CA LEU A 553 13.44 13.36 24.04
C LEU A 553 14.37 12.19 23.67
N SER A 554 14.74 11.35 24.64
CA SER A 554 15.63 10.20 24.39
C SER A 554 14.98 9.03 23.67
N ASP A 555 13.66 9.05 23.48
CA ASP A 555 12.95 8.02 22.72
C ASP A 555 13.03 8.25 21.21
N PHE A 556 13.57 9.40 20.78
CA PHE A 556 13.67 9.79 19.39
C PHE A 556 15.08 10.26 19.01
N THR A 557 15.41 10.09 17.74
CA THR A 557 16.49 10.82 17.07
C THR A 557 15.87 12.01 16.34
N PHE A 558 16.37 13.22 16.60
CA PHE A 558 15.89 14.41 15.89
C PHE A 558 16.89 14.83 14.83
N GLU A 559 16.43 14.95 13.60
CA GLU A 559 17.26 15.31 12.46
C GLU A 559 16.72 16.58 11.81
N LEU A 560 17.53 17.63 11.87
CA LEU A 560 17.34 18.87 11.12
C LEU A 560 17.93 18.67 9.73
N TYR A 561 17.16 18.99 8.69
CA TYR A 561 17.67 19.07 7.33
C TYR A 561 17.33 20.42 6.71
N PHE A 562 18.20 20.89 5.83
CA PHE A 562 17.95 22.10 5.08
C PHE A 562 18.66 22.08 3.74
N ASP A 563 17.99 22.69 2.77
CA ASP A 563 18.47 22.82 1.40
C ASP A 563 19.50 23.95 1.28
N LEU A 564 20.60 23.66 0.58
CA LEU A 564 21.63 24.65 0.24
C LEU A 564 21.38 25.30 -1.13
N ASP A 565 20.59 24.67 -2.00
CA ASP A 565 20.40 25.09 -3.38
C ASP A 565 18.96 25.47 -3.67
N ALA A 566 18.75 26.79 -3.74
CA ALA A 566 17.47 27.41 -4.02
C ALA A 566 16.84 27.03 -5.38
N THR A 567 17.60 26.36 -6.26
CA THR A 567 17.21 26.05 -7.64
C THR A 567 16.71 24.62 -7.84
N GLU A 568 17.14 23.67 -7.00
CA GLU A 568 16.76 22.26 -7.11
C GLU A 568 16.80 21.63 -5.70
N SER A 569 15.63 21.32 -5.11
CA SER A 569 15.44 20.69 -3.78
C SER A 569 16.09 19.30 -3.65
N THR A 570 17.41 19.27 -3.72
CA THR A 570 18.22 18.08 -3.99
C THR A 570 19.53 18.08 -3.20
N SER A 571 19.90 19.19 -2.56
CA SER A 571 21.19 19.37 -1.89
C SER A 571 21.04 19.68 -0.40
N PHE A 572 20.82 18.64 0.41
CA PHE A 572 20.55 18.78 1.85
C PHE A 572 21.78 18.58 2.73
N ILE A 573 21.94 19.44 3.74
CA ILE A 573 22.72 19.13 4.93
C ILE A 573 21.80 18.50 5.97
N PHE A 574 22.30 17.47 6.64
CA PHE A 574 21.62 16.82 7.76
C PHE A 574 22.40 17.06 9.05
N ALA A 575 21.67 17.35 10.13
CA ALA A 575 22.23 17.49 11.45
C ALA A 575 21.35 16.85 12.52
N GLU A 576 21.97 16.14 13.45
CA GLU A 576 21.30 15.35 14.48
C GLU A 576 21.37 16.05 15.84
N LEU A 577 20.25 16.19 16.55
CA LEU A 577 20.22 16.73 17.91
C LEU A 577 20.96 15.79 18.86
N THR A 578 21.92 16.33 19.60
CA THR A 578 22.89 15.55 20.36
C THR A 578 23.17 16.17 21.73
N ASP A 579 23.49 15.29 22.68
CA ASP A 579 24.09 15.61 23.98
C ASP A 579 25.59 15.87 23.79
N LEU A 580 26.01 17.11 24.05
CA LEU A 580 27.40 17.56 23.88
C LEU A 580 28.36 16.80 24.79
N ASP A 581 27.94 16.46 26.00
CA ASP A 581 28.77 15.71 26.94
C ASP A 581 28.86 14.23 26.50
N ALA A 582 27.84 13.68 25.83
CA ALA A 582 27.88 12.34 25.24
C ALA A 582 29.00 12.20 24.19
N LEU A 583 29.35 13.27 23.46
CA LEU A 583 30.51 13.29 22.55
C LEU A 583 31.84 13.13 23.29
N SER A 584 31.89 13.53 24.56
CA SER A 584 33.06 13.36 25.44
C SER A 584 33.06 12.01 26.19
N GLY A 585 31.99 11.21 26.05
CA GLY A 585 31.81 9.91 26.68
C GLY A 585 31.09 9.93 28.03
N GLU A 586 30.52 11.07 28.43
CA GLU A 586 29.70 11.23 29.62
C GLU A 586 28.35 11.79 29.19
N SER A 587 27.28 11.00 29.09
CA SER A 587 25.95 11.57 28.80
C SER A 587 25.28 11.96 30.10
N ASP A 588 24.78 13.19 30.18
CA ASP A 588 23.86 13.63 31.24
C ASP A 588 22.39 13.65 30.76
N GLY A 589 22.18 13.36 29.48
CA GLY A 589 20.87 13.28 28.85
C GLY A 589 20.28 14.64 28.57
N THR A 590 21.10 15.71 28.66
CA THR A 590 20.70 17.00 28.11
C THR A 590 21.08 17.12 26.65
N PHE A 591 20.13 17.51 25.82
CA PHE A 591 20.36 17.83 24.42
C PHE A 591 20.67 19.33 24.34
N GLU A 592 21.82 19.69 23.75
CA GLU A 592 22.25 21.09 23.68
C GLU A 592 22.60 21.57 22.28
N ALA A 593 22.80 20.65 21.31
CA ALA A 593 23.27 21.02 19.98
C ALA A 593 22.85 20.03 18.90
N PHE A 594 22.49 20.50 17.71
CA PHE A 594 22.57 19.66 16.51
C PHE A 594 24.02 19.52 16.02
N ARG A 595 24.37 18.34 15.53
CA ARG A 595 25.68 17.98 14.98
C ARG A 595 25.51 17.58 13.53
N ILE A 596 26.26 18.20 12.61
CA ILE A 596 26.18 17.83 11.19
C ILE A 596 26.70 16.39 11.02
N VAL A 597 25.91 15.55 10.33
CA VAL A 597 26.22 14.12 10.15
C VAL A 597 26.73 13.78 8.75
N ASN A 598 26.55 14.66 7.76
CA ASN A 598 27.02 14.48 6.38
C ASN A 598 28.09 15.51 5.94
N ALA A 599 28.92 15.97 6.88
CA ALA A 599 29.91 17.02 6.63
C ALA A 599 30.95 16.67 5.54
N ASP A 600 31.24 15.37 5.33
CA ASP A 600 32.21 14.90 4.35
C ASP A 600 31.74 15.06 2.89
N ASP A 601 30.42 15.20 2.65
CA ASP A 601 29.83 15.32 1.32
C ASP A 601 29.93 16.75 0.76
N PHE A 602 30.30 17.72 1.59
CA PHE A 602 30.41 19.13 1.22
C PHE A 602 31.84 19.65 1.35
N SER A 603 32.31 20.38 0.33
CA SER A 603 33.59 21.10 0.45
C SER A 603 33.39 22.37 1.27
N LEU A 604 33.45 22.27 2.59
CA LEU A 604 33.48 23.41 3.53
C LEU A 604 34.83 24.18 3.47
N GLN A 605 35.35 24.44 2.27
CA GLN A 605 36.56 25.21 2.03
C GLN A 605 36.20 26.70 1.96
N ASP A 606 35.89 27.32 3.11
CA ASP A 606 36.25 28.71 3.46
C ASP A 606 35.58 29.20 4.78
N ALA A 607 35.47 28.32 5.78
CA ALA A 607 35.38 28.75 7.19
C ALA A 607 36.80 29.14 7.69
N GLN A 608 37.40 30.20 7.12
CA GLN A 608 38.64 30.76 7.67
C GLN A 608 38.36 31.48 9.00
N ALA A 609 38.31 30.70 10.09
CA ALA A 609 38.89 30.98 11.42
C ALA A 609 38.13 30.36 12.62
N VAL A 610 37.21 29.41 12.44
CA VAL A 610 36.56 28.71 13.56
C VAL A 610 36.54 27.19 13.27
N TRP A 611 37.57 26.51 13.78
CA TRP A 611 37.65 25.07 14.13
C TRP A 611 37.70 24.03 13.00
N ASN A 612 38.91 23.57 12.69
CA ASN A 612 39.16 22.27 12.05
C ASN A 612 38.78 21.14 13.02
N ALA A 613 37.58 20.58 12.91
CA ALA A 613 37.26 19.27 13.44
C ALA A 613 36.18 18.61 12.54
N PRO A 614 36.21 17.28 12.33
CA PRO A 614 35.11 16.52 11.73
C PRO A 614 33.82 16.53 12.59
N ASP A 615 33.82 17.25 13.72
CA ASP A 615 32.70 17.47 14.61
C ASP A 615 32.22 18.93 14.49
N LEU A 616 31.61 19.27 13.35
CA LEU A 616 31.00 20.60 13.18
C LEU A 616 29.69 20.63 13.98
N LEU A 617 29.79 21.15 15.20
CA LEU A 617 28.67 21.37 16.12
C LEU A 617 27.98 22.68 15.76
N LEU A 618 26.66 22.64 15.60
CA LEU A 618 25.83 23.79 15.25
C LEU A 618 25.60 24.75 16.43
N PHE A 619 26.03 24.37 17.64
CA PHE A 619 25.74 25.14 18.86
C PHE A 619 26.83 24.97 19.91
N VAL A 620 27.64 26.02 20.12
CA VAL A 620 28.36 26.21 21.39
C VAL A 620 28.37 27.70 21.70
N ASP A 621 27.54 28.14 22.66
CA ASP A 621 28.07 29.05 23.68
C ASP A 621 27.24 29.01 24.97
N ASN A 622 27.79 28.36 26.01
CA ASN A 622 27.97 29.08 27.27
C ASN A 622 28.98 28.39 28.21
N VAL A 623 30.26 28.73 28.10
CA VAL A 623 31.08 28.83 29.34
C VAL A 623 32.09 29.99 29.27
N GLY A 624 31.58 31.19 29.05
CA GLY A 624 32.07 32.41 29.70
C GLY A 624 33.21 33.17 29.03
N GLU A 625 32.88 34.20 28.27
CA GLU A 625 33.50 35.53 28.42
C GLU A 625 32.64 36.62 27.78
N THR A 626 32.55 37.75 28.48
CA THR A 626 31.78 38.94 28.11
C THR A 626 32.44 39.68 26.94
N ASP A 627 31.88 39.60 25.74
CA ASP A 627 31.71 40.74 24.81
C ASP A 627 31.10 40.26 23.47
N ALA A 628 29.77 40.19 23.43
CA ALA A 628 28.87 40.34 22.28
C ALA A 628 29.34 39.80 20.90
N VAL A 629 29.14 38.49 20.71
CA VAL A 629 28.46 37.95 19.52
C VAL A 629 27.21 37.26 20.10
N GLY A 630 26.04 37.52 19.53
CA GLY A 630 24.74 37.16 20.10
C GLY A 630 24.54 35.66 20.19
N GLY A 631 24.83 35.07 21.36
CA GLY A 631 24.72 33.63 21.58
C GLY A 631 23.29 33.11 21.45
N ALA A 632 23.14 32.07 20.64
CA ALA A 632 21.97 31.21 20.57
C ALA A 632 21.56 30.74 21.98
N GLN A 633 20.31 30.97 22.36
CA GLN A 633 19.74 30.33 23.55
C GLN A 633 19.14 29.01 23.12
N VAL A 634 19.96 27.94 23.12
CA VAL A 634 19.46 26.58 23.07
C VAL A 634 19.45 26.07 24.51
N ALA A 635 18.28 25.73 25.01
CA ALA A 635 18.15 25.18 26.35
C ALA A 635 17.03 24.15 26.38
N GLN A 636 17.38 22.92 26.74
CA GLN A 636 16.41 21.97 27.22
C GLN A 636 15.87 22.44 28.57
N ASN A 637 14.57 22.73 28.64
CA ASN A 637 13.96 23.11 29.92
C ASN A 637 13.47 21.88 30.73
N SER A 638 13.37 20.70 30.11
CA SER A 638 13.10 19.42 30.80
C SER A 638 13.42 18.20 29.91
N GLN A 639 13.36 16.98 30.47
CA GLN A 639 13.48 15.70 29.72
C GLN A 639 12.56 15.58 28.50
N ASN A 640 11.50 16.38 28.45
CA ASN A 640 10.46 16.28 27.44
C ASN A 640 10.45 17.45 26.43
N TYR A 641 11.31 18.46 26.61
CA TYR A 641 11.13 19.72 25.88
C TYR A 641 12.45 20.33 25.43
N HIS A 642 12.54 20.63 24.14
CA HIS A 642 13.68 21.28 23.54
C HIS A 642 13.23 22.39 22.59
N PHE A 643 13.71 23.62 22.84
CA PHE A 643 13.31 24.79 22.08
C PHE A 643 14.51 25.68 21.81
N GLY A 644 14.45 26.42 20.72
CA GLY A 644 15.47 27.41 20.44
C GLY A 644 15.21 28.16 19.16
N PHE A 645 16.24 28.87 18.75
CA PHE A 645 16.31 29.47 17.44
C PHE A 645 17.72 29.27 16.90
N VAL A 646 17.80 29.15 15.58
CA VAL A 646 19.05 29.07 14.85
C VAL A 646 19.34 30.46 14.27
N GLU A 647 20.53 30.98 14.56
CA GLU A 647 20.97 32.34 14.21
C GLU A 647 22.13 32.29 13.20
N GLU A 648 22.06 33.06 12.11
CA GLU A 648 23.18 33.36 11.19
C GLU A 648 23.94 32.11 10.68
N PHE A 649 23.25 30.98 10.59
CA PHE A 649 23.93 29.68 10.59
C PHE A 649 24.55 29.29 9.23
N LEU A 650 23.96 29.72 8.12
CA LEU A 650 24.30 29.18 6.79
C LEU A 650 24.81 30.23 5.82
N GLN A 651 26.08 30.61 6.00
CA GLN A 651 26.79 31.45 5.04
C GLN A 651 27.12 30.67 3.76
N ALA A 652 26.17 30.57 2.83
CA ALA A 652 26.43 30.08 1.49
C ALA A 652 27.13 31.18 0.67
N TYR A 653 28.37 30.93 0.21
CA TYR A 653 29.15 31.90 -0.55
C TYR A 653 28.57 32.10 -1.96
N SER A 654 28.13 33.31 -2.29
CA SER A 654 27.94 33.75 -3.69
C SER A 654 29.30 34.15 -4.33
N SER A 655 30.29 33.25 -4.37
CA SER A 655 31.60 33.68 -4.84
C SER A 655 31.62 33.88 -6.37
N LYS A 656 31.49 35.15 -6.83
CA LYS A 656 31.82 35.59 -8.20
C LYS A 656 33.27 35.28 -8.61
N THR A 657 34.11 34.81 -7.69
CA THR A 657 35.55 34.64 -7.86
C THR A 657 35.96 33.19 -8.20
N TYR A 658 35.16 32.17 -7.85
CA TYR A 658 35.50 30.75 -8.06
C TYR A 658 34.65 30.02 -9.14
N GLY A 659 33.90 30.76 -9.96
CA GLY A 659 33.31 30.19 -11.17
C GLY A 659 32.07 29.31 -10.98
N GLN A 660 31.44 29.35 -9.80
CA GLN A 660 30.04 28.96 -9.66
C GLN A 660 29.19 30.22 -9.47
N GLU A 661 28.34 30.50 -10.46
CA GLU A 661 27.31 31.54 -10.39
C GLU A 661 26.09 30.94 -9.67
N TRP A 662 26.06 31.03 -8.34
CA TRP A 662 24.80 30.85 -7.62
C TRP A 662 24.11 32.20 -7.66
N ASP A 663 23.16 32.36 -8.59
CA ASP A 663 22.36 33.57 -8.71
C ASP A 663 21.22 33.49 -7.70
N TYR A 664 21.51 33.88 -6.46
CA TYR A 664 20.53 33.88 -5.38
C TYR A 664 19.54 35.06 -5.47
N GLU A 665 19.37 35.72 -6.62
CA GLU A 665 18.39 36.81 -6.73
C GLU A 665 16.96 36.31 -6.45
N ASP A 666 16.63 35.05 -6.79
CA ASP A 666 15.32 34.40 -6.54
C ASP A 666 15.50 32.90 -6.22
N GLY A 667 14.70 32.32 -5.30
CA GLY A 667 14.73 30.86 -5.05
C GLY A 667 13.90 30.38 -3.86
N VAL A 668 13.76 29.05 -3.72
CA VAL A 668 12.98 28.38 -2.67
C VAL A 668 13.89 27.50 -1.83
N PHE A 669 13.86 27.67 -0.51
CA PHE A 669 14.68 26.89 0.42
C PHE A 669 13.81 26.06 1.33
N THR A 670 14.09 24.76 1.38
CA THR A 670 13.41 23.83 2.28
C THR A 670 14.19 23.70 3.58
N ILE A 671 13.50 23.83 4.72
CA ILE A 671 14.04 23.54 6.04
C ILE A 671 13.04 22.61 6.72
N GLY A 672 13.51 21.50 7.28
CA GLY A 672 12.65 20.56 7.97
C GLY A 672 13.29 19.89 9.18
N LEU A 673 12.44 19.37 10.05
CA LEU A 673 12.80 18.72 11.30
C LEU A 673 12.07 17.40 11.39
N ASN A 674 12.84 16.31 11.47
CA ASN A 674 12.36 14.95 11.65
C ASN A 674 12.44 14.53 13.12
N ALA A 675 11.45 13.75 13.57
CA ALA A 675 11.54 12.87 14.73
C ALA A 675 11.53 11.43 14.23
N ILE A 676 12.59 10.70 14.54
CA ILE A 676 12.82 9.32 14.11
C ILE A 676 12.73 8.42 15.34
N ASP A 677 11.90 7.38 15.29
CA ASP A 677 11.75 6.43 16.40
C ASP A 677 12.95 5.46 16.52
N ALA A 678 12.95 4.63 17.56
CA ALA A 678 14.00 3.64 17.78
C ALA A 678 14.12 2.56 16.67
N ASN A 679 13.11 2.43 15.80
CA ASN A 679 13.13 1.52 14.66
C ASN A 679 13.69 2.18 13.37
N GLY A 680 13.92 3.49 13.40
CA GLY A 680 14.39 4.26 12.25
C GLY A 680 13.27 4.85 11.39
N SER A 681 12.01 4.82 11.85
CA SER A 681 10.87 5.39 11.14
C SER A 681 10.67 6.86 11.51
N VAL A 682 10.45 7.73 10.51
CA VAL A 682 10.05 9.13 10.75
C VAL A 682 8.61 9.13 11.25
N VAL A 683 8.40 9.52 12.51
CA VAL A 683 7.08 9.58 13.15
C VAL A 683 6.50 11.00 13.17
N ALA A 684 7.32 12.03 12.96
CA ALA A 684 6.84 13.38 12.72
C ALA A 684 7.85 14.11 11.84
N ASN A 685 7.36 14.90 10.89
CA ASN A 685 8.15 15.78 10.04
C ASN A 685 7.49 17.14 10.01
N SER A 686 8.19 18.18 10.43
CA SER A 686 7.74 19.56 10.28
C SER A 686 8.64 20.23 9.26
N GLU A 687 8.08 20.63 8.12
CA GLU A 687 8.81 21.21 6.99
C GLU A 687 8.25 22.59 6.61
N MET A 688 9.13 23.52 6.26
CA MET A 688 8.78 24.83 5.76
C MET A 688 9.57 25.18 4.49
N GLN A 689 8.95 25.98 3.64
CA GLN A 689 9.56 26.53 2.45
C GLN A 689 9.72 28.03 2.59
N VAL A 690 10.92 28.56 2.32
CA VAL A 690 11.19 29.99 2.36
C VAL A 690 11.53 30.53 0.97
N PHE A 691 10.68 31.42 0.49
CA PHE A 691 10.77 32.07 -0.81
C PHE A 691 11.56 33.37 -0.71
N VAL A 692 12.54 33.54 -1.59
CA VAL A 692 13.42 34.71 -1.65
C VAL A 692 13.25 35.41 -3.01
N GLY A 693 13.25 36.75 -3.02
CA GLY A 693 13.44 37.55 -4.24
C GLY A 693 12.20 37.97 -5.01
N MET A 694 11.21 37.08 -5.17
CA MET A 694 9.96 37.37 -5.90
C MET A 694 8.73 37.47 -4.98
N GLY A 695 7.77 38.31 -5.37
CA GLY A 695 6.56 38.67 -4.61
C GLY A 695 5.54 37.55 -4.35
N GLY A 696 5.95 36.52 -3.62
CA GLY A 696 5.12 35.52 -2.96
C GLY A 696 4.96 34.20 -3.70
N ALA A 697 4.35 33.22 -3.01
CA ALA A 697 4.08 31.87 -3.50
C ALA A 697 3.38 31.85 -4.89
N SER A 698 2.55 32.87 -5.17
CA SER A 698 1.87 33.05 -6.45
C SER A 698 2.77 33.30 -7.67
N ALA A 699 4.05 33.63 -7.48
CA ALA A 699 4.99 33.87 -8.58
C ALA A 699 5.57 32.57 -9.18
N PHE A 700 5.53 31.46 -8.43
CA PHE A 700 6.12 30.17 -8.83
C PHE A 700 5.09 29.15 -9.36
N ASP A 701 3.80 29.44 -9.23
CA ASP A 701 2.68 28.51 -9.55
C ASP A 701 2.38 28.34 -11.06
N ASP A 702 3.13 28.98 -11.97
CA ASP A 702 2.79 28.96 -13.40
C ASP A 702 3.75 28.16 -14.31
N ASN A 703 4.92 27.66 -13.87
CA ASN A 703 5.87 26.99 -14.81
C ASN A 703 6.88 25.94 -14.26
N LEU A 704 6.82 25.47 -13.02
CA LEU A 704 7.86 24.56 -12.47
C LEU A 704 7.41 23.12 -12.12
N VAL A 705 6.19 22.73 -12.47
CA VAL A 705 5.79 21.31 -12.52
C VAL A 705 5.76 20.85 -13.98
N ALA A 706 6.94 20.59 -14.56
CA ALA A 706 7.09 19.98 -15.89
C ALA A 706 8.32 19.09 -15.98
#